data_AF-A0A928Q8H6-F1
#
_entry.id   AF-A0A928Q8H6-F1
#
_cell.length_a   1.000
_cell.length_b   1.000
_cell.length_c   1.000
_cell.angle_alpha   90.00
_cell.angle_beta   90.00
_cell.angle_gamma   90.00
#
_symmetry.space_group_name_H-M   'P 1'
#
loop_
_entity.id
_entity.type
_entity.pdbx_description
1 polymer ?
#
loop_
_entity_poly.entity_id
_entity_poly.type
_entity_poly.pdbx_seq_one_letter_code
_entity_poly.pdbx_strand_id
1 'polypeptide(L)'
;MNDKKNEVKAILEQAQVPDKLSPEAIKEMLDKEAKSDKRKISVQRKIIKITSLAAVAALAVGISGKLYYDSLYYKDENISISNMKYAGSYDEIYEYLKLNELAEYHVKSDDYDAVAEGAVEEEVYSYGDEGSADGIEGGIVGEVSNGTDDNSALTSPEMEKNYTETYNQEEGVNEADIVKTDGSNIYYCSDGSIRTAKVENGKFISSDVIAEDIGSINQMYLYDDKLIVISSENDYTDYKTLVTFYSKDSNKLIGQYSQDGYYQDIRLMDDGYMYLISEDVNYDFYYEGIEPKETEKYIPSYVSEGEETYLECDDILLSTYKGDYTSSFINLASFDINSDSPCQPVDVKAVAGTSGDVYCSQQNLYIAYGWDNTEITRFMIDKGKIIPKAGTSVRGYIKDQFSMSEYDGYFRIATTFETMDILGISGIDTNNCIYVLDMNLEQVGYITGLGPDETIKSVSFEGDKAYVVTFRQTDPLYSVDLSDPVNPVLMDELKITGYSSYMQKWQDGMLLGFGESGNEEGDLYGLKLSMFDNSNPDNLKVLDSVEINSDGIDSYVYSQALYDRKALLISPEHNIIGFPVSSENWHNDIYQLESAYVFYSFENGKFKELGSVDYSYDSQYLYDSFYHSAFDRALIIDDYVYALSSELFISADIENIRQTDVCKFPADDTEIEPFVYD
;
A
#
# COMPACT_ATOMS: atom_id res chain seq x y z
N MET A 1 15.62 12.20 47.55
CA MET A 1 15.62 12.94 46.27
C MET A 1 16.59 14.13 46.26
N ASN A 2 16.58 15.00 47.28
CA ASN A 2 17.41 16.23 47.28
C ASN A 2 18.93 16.03 47.18
N ASP A 3 19.51 14.98 47.77
CA ASP A 3 20.97 14.87 47.86
C ASP A 3 21.65 14.65 46.50
N LYS A 4 21.11 13.79 45.63
CA LYS A 4 21.59 13.61 44.25
C LYS A 4 21.58 14.92 43.44
N LYS A 5 20.60 15.80 43.68
CA LYS A 5 20.49 17.10 42.99
C LYS A 5 21.59 18.08 43.42
N ASN A 6 22.15 17.92 44.62
CA ASN A 6 23.29 18.67 45.10
C ASN A 6 24.62 18.11 44.55
N GLU A 7 24.77 16.78 44.43
CA GLU A 7 25.96 16.16 43.83
C GLU A 7 26.14 16.56 42.36
N VAL A 8 25.09 16.48 41.53
CA VAL A 8 25.16 16.88 40.12
C VAL A 8 25.56 18.36 39.98
N LYS A 9 25.03 19.24 40.84
CA LYS A 9 25.40 20.66 40.82
C LYS A 9 26.86 20.89 41.22
N ALA A 10 27.38 20.15 42.21
CA ALA A 10 28.77 20.23 42.64
C ALA A 10 29.76 19.71 41.58
N ILE A 11 29.34 18.76 40.73
CA ILE A 11 30.12 18.28 39.59
C ILE A 11 30.18 19.35 38.50
N LEU A 12 29.04 19.95 38.14
CA LEU A 12 28.96 21.01 37.13
C LEU A 12 29.74 22.27 37.53
N GLU A 13 29.74 22.65 38.81
CA GLU A 13 30.51 23.80 39.34
C GLU A 13 32.04 23.57 39.39
N GLN A 14 32.53 22.34 39.15
CA GLN A 14 33.97 22.01 39.12
C GLN A 14 34.53 21.76 37.71
N ALA A 15 33.69 21.75 36.68
CA ALA A 15 34.11 21.53 35.29
C ALA A 15 34.80 22.78 34.69
N GLN A 16 36.13 22.88 34.80
CA GLN A 16 36.88 23.89 34.04
C GLN A 16 36.84 23.56 32.54
N VAL A 17 36.24 24.45 31.75
CA VAL A 17 36.31 24.43 30.28
C VAL A 17 37.79 24.53 29.86
N PRO A 18 38.31 23.61 29.02
CA PRO A 18 39.71 23.66 28.56
C PRO A 18 40.02 24.96 27.80
N ASP A 19 41.18 25.57 28.07
CA ASP A 19 41.58 26.88 27.48
C ASP A 19 41.49 26.93 25.94
N LYS A 20 41.65 25.79 25.25
CA LYS A 20 41.49 25.67 23.79
C LYS A 20 40.07 25.95 23.28
N LEU A 21 39.06 25.81 24.13
CA LEU A 21 37.65 26.10 23.86
C LEU A 21 37.22 27.47 24.40
N SER A 22 38.17 28.30 24.88
CA SER A 22 37.87 29.68 25.22
C SER A 22 37.43 30.48 23.97
N PRO A 23 36.51 31.47 24.10
CA PRO A 23 36.10 32.32 22.99
C PRO A 23 37.27 33.01 22.30
N GLU A 24 38.30 33.40 23.05
CA GLU A 24 39.56 33.96 22.54
C GLU A 24 40.34 32.97 21.68
N ALA A 25 40.50 31.71 22.12
CA ALA A 25 41.23 30.68 21.36
C ALA A 25 40.52 30.28 20.07
N ILE A 26 39.19 30.09 20.12
CA ILE A 26 38.36 29.80 18.95
C ILE A 26 38.46 30.96 17.95
N LYS A 27 38.37 32.21 18.43
CA LYS A 27 38.56 33.40 17.61
C LYS A 27 39.95 33.47 16.98
N GLU A 28 41.01 33.14 17.71
CA GLU A 28 42.39 33.17 17.17
C GLU A 28 42.63 32.07 16.11
N MET A 29 41.92 30.94 16.18
CA MET A 29 41.92 29.92 15.13
C MET A 29 41.24 30.44 13.85
N LEU A 30 40.01 30.97 13.97
CA LEU A 30 39.27 31.56 12.85
C LEU A 30 40.04 32.72 12.20
N ASP A 31 40.69 33.57 13.01
CA ASP A 31 41.55 34.65 12.54
C ASP A 31 42.86 34.16 11.87
N LYS A 32 43.31 32.92 12.11
CA LYS A 32 44.45 32.31 11.42
C LYS A 32 44.05 31.75 10.06
N GLU A 33 42.95 31.00 9.99
CA GLU A 33 42.45 30.42 8.73
C GLU A 33 42.07 31.50 7.72
N ALA A 34 41.35 32.55 8.17
CA ALA A 34 40.95 33.71 7.36
C ALA A 34 42.12 34.54 6.79
N LYS A 35 43.37 34.26 7.20
CA LYS A 35 44.59 34.92 6.69
C LYS A 35 45.38 34.06 5.67
N SER A 36 45.06 32.77 5.52
CA SER A 36 45.73 31.89 4.55
C SER A 36 45.27 32.13 3.09
N ASP A 37 43.97 32.31 2.86
CA ASP A 37 43.33 32.25 1.53
C ASP A 37 43.55 33.52 0.65
N LYS A 38 44.34 34.50 1.11
CA LYS A 38 44.52 35.81 0.43
C LYS A 38 45.70 35.87 -0.54
N ARG A 39 45.83 34.92 -1.48
CA ARG A 39 46.79 35.08 -2.60
C ARG A 39 46.59 34.31 -3.93
N LYS A 40 45.38 34.27 -4.48
CA LYS A 40 45.07 34.34 -5.95
C LYS A 40 43.57 34.13 -6.20
N ILE A 41 42.87 35.12 -6.75
CA ILE A 41 41.51 34.95 -7.27
C ILE A 41 41.35 35.70 -8.59
N SER A 42 40.85 35.01 -9.61
CA SER A 42 40.26 35.63 -10.80
C SER A 42 39.12 34.74 -11.32
N VAL A 43 37.88 35.17 -11.06
CA VAL A 43 36.65 34.78 -11.78
C VAL A 43 36.31 33.28 -11.83
N GLN A 44 36.05 32.64 -10.66
CA GLN A 44 35.26 31.38 -10.64
C GLN A 44 34.58 31.03 -9.28
N ARG A 45 34.12 32.02 -8.50
CA ARG A 45 33.30 31.77 -7.28
C ARG A 45 32.04 32.64 -7.26
N LYS A 46 30.91 32.06 -7.71
CA LYS A 46 29.55 32.57 -7.43
C LYS A 46 28.49 31.48 -7.14
N ILE A 47 28.87 30.20 -7.20
CA ILE A 47 27.98 29.03 -7.00
C ILE A 47 28.31 28.30 -5.68
N ILE A 48 29.60 28.14 -5.35
CA ILE A 48 30.05 27.41 -4.14
C ILE A 48 29.88 28.29 -2.88
N LYS A 49 28.62 28.46 -2.44
CA LYS A 49 28.23 29.07 -1.16
C LYS A 49 26.87 28.62 -0.59
N ILE A 50 26.09 27.80 -1.30
CA ILE A 50 24.81 27.25 -0.83
C ILE A 50 24.97 25.77 -0.47
N THR A 51 25.56 24.96 -1.36
CA THR A 51 25.82 23.52 -1.15
C THR A 51 26.64 23.19 0.10
N SER A 52 27.53 24.09 0.55
CA SER A 52 28.31 23.92 1.79
C SER A 52 27.55 24.19 3.08
N LEU A 53 26.28 24.62 3.00
CA LEU A 53 25.36 24.66 4.14
C LEU A 53 24.48 23.41 4.15
N ALA A 54 23.90 23.03 3.00
CA ALA A 54 23.09 21.80 2.85
C ALA A 54 23.86 20.55 3.30
N ALA A 55 25.06 20.30 2.79
CA ALA A 55 25.86 19.13 3.20
C ALA A 55 26.28 19.14 4.69
N VAL A 56 26.32 20.30 5.33
CA VAL A 56 26.60 20.42 6.78
C VAL A 56 25.30 20.27 7.59
N ALA A 57 24.15 20.67 7.04
CA ALA A 57 22.84 20.39 7.62
C ALA A 57 22.51 18.90 7.55
N ALA A 58 22.66 18.24 6.39
CA ALA A 58 22.44 16.80 6.22
C ALA A 58 23.35 15.97 7.15
N LEU A 59 24.65 16.29 7.23
CA LEU A 59 25.54 15.64 8.20
C LEU A 59 25.19 15.97 9.66
N ALA A 60 24.70 17.18 9.96
CA ALA A 60 24.25 17.51 11.31
C ALA A 60 22.96 16.78 11.67
N VAL A 61 21.99 16.66 10.76
CA VAL A 61 20.70 15.97 10.92
C VAL A 61 20.91 14.46 11.01
N GLY A 62 21.74 13.84 10.17
CA GLY A 62 22.06 12.41 10.29
C GLY A 62 22.79 12.09 11.60
N ILE A 63 23.74 12.93 12.03
CA ILE A 63 24.43 12.74 13.31
C ILE A 63 23.52 13.04 14.50
N SER A 64 22.67 14.07 14.43
CA SER A 64 21.74 14.40 15.51
C SER A 64 20.58 13.43 15.60
N GLY A 65 20.06 12.93 14.47
CA GLY A 65 19.04 11.89 14.40
C GLY A 65 19.55 10.58 14.97
N LYS A 66 20.80 10.18 14.64
CA LYS A 66 21.45 9.04 15.29
C LYS A 66 21.65 9.24 16.79
N LEU A 67 22.10 10.42 17.23
CA LEU A 67 22.26 10.73 18.66
C LEU A 67 20.93 10.91 19.40
N TYR A 68 19.86 11.31 18.71
CA TYR A 68 18.50 11.47 19.24
C TYR A 68 17.88 10.09 19.43
N TYR A 69 17.94 9.24 18.41
CA TYR A 69 17.64 7.81 18.48
C TYR A 69 18.42 7.15 19.63
N ASP A 70 19.76 7.21 19.65
CA ASP A 70 20.62 6.69 20.73
C ASP A 70 20.29 7.27 22.14
N SER A 71 19.55 8.39 22.22
CA SER A 71 19.15 9.02 23.50
C SER A 71 17.73 8.69 23.96
N LEU A 72 16.82 8.43 23.02
CA LEU A 72 15.46 7.93 23.27
C LEU A 72 15.44 6.41 23.46
N TYR A 73 16.40 5.71 22.85
CA TYR A 73 16.53 4.26 22.91
C TYR A 73 16.99 3.81 24.31
N TYR A 74 16.04 3.67 25.24
CA TYR A 74 16.25 3.04 26.56
C TYR A 74 16.44 1.52 26.46
N LYS A 75 17.10 1.07 25.38
CA LYS A 75 17.60 -0.28 25.17
C LYS A 75 16.55 -1.37 25.42
N ASP A 76 15.41 -1.25 24.75
CA ASP A 76 14.72 -2.44 24.28
C ASP A 76 15.72 -3.30 23.51
N GLU A 77 15.73 -4.59 23.78
CA GLU A 77 16.61 -5.52 23.08
C GLU A 77 15.88 -5.91 21.81
N ASN A 78 16.38 -5.50 20.62
CA ASN A 78 15.88 -5.99 19.33
C ASN A 78 15.69 -7.51 19.41
N ILE A 79 14.43 -7.95 19.50
CA ILE A 79 14.12 -9.36 19.68
C ILE A 79 14.32 -10.01 18.32
N SER A 80 15.51 -10.58 18.11
CA SER A 80 15.77 -11.49 17.00
C SER A 80 14.86 -12.71 17.16
N ILE A 81 13.71 -12.69 16.46
CA ILE A 81 12.68 -13.75 16.40
C ILE A 81 13.22 -14.90 15.51
N SER A 82 14.40 -15.36 15.88
CA SER A 82 15.20 -16.42 15.24
C SER A 82 14.60 -17.83 15.38
N ASN A 83 13.41 -17.96 15.98
CA ASN A 83 12.74 -19.23 16.29
C ASN A 83 11.21 -19.12 16.20
N MET A 84 10.65 -18.53 15.13
CA MET A 84 9.28 -18.92 14.74
C MET A 84 9.23 -20.44 14.56
N LYS A 85 8.19 -21.07 15.10
CA LYS A 85 8.21 -22.51 15.35
C LYS A 85 6.82 -23.11 15.12
N TYR A 86 6.76 -24.11 14.24
CA TYR A 86 5.55 -24.89 14.00
C TYR A 86 5.04 -25.54 15.29
N ALA A 87 3.73 -25.63 15.47
CA ALA A 87 3.15 -26.32 16.63
C ALA A 87 3.50 -27.82 16.59
N GLY A 88 3.68 -28.43 17.76
CA GLY A 88 3.94 -29.87 17.90
C GLY A 88 2.68 -30.69 18.18
N SER A 89 1.55 -30.02 18.36
CA SER A 89 0.23 -30.58 18.69
C SER A 89 -0.82 -29.47 18.71
N TYR A 90 -2.08 -29.81 18.41
CA TYR A 90 -3.23 -28.90 18.59
C TYR A 90 -3.35 -28.29 20.01
N ASP A 91 -3.03 -29.07 21.05
CA ASP A 91 -2.93 -28.57 22.45
C ASP A 91 -1.98 -27.36 22.59
N GLU A 92 -0.93 -27.24 21.77
CA GLU A 92 0.03 -26.13 21.81
C GLU A 92 -0.51 -24.87 21.10
N ILE A 93 -1.34 -25.05 20.06
CA ILE A 93 -2.05 -23.96 19.38
C ILE A 93 -3.14 -23.42 20.31
N TYR A 94 -3.89 -24.30 20.99
CA TYR A 94 -4.90 -23.91 21.96
C TYR A 94 -4.33 -23.08 23.11
N GLU A 95 -3.25 -23.56 23.75
CA GLU A 95 -2.60 -22.83 24.85
C GLU A 95 -1.98 -21.50 24.38
N TYR A 96 -1.57 -21.40 23.10
CA TYR A 96 -1.15 -20.14 22.48
C TYR A 96 -2.31 -19.14 22.36
N LEU A 97 -3.40 -19.52 21.67
CA LEU A 97 -4.61 -18.67 21.54
C LEU A 97 -5.20 -18.28 22.90
N LYS A 98 -5.17 -19.19 23.89
CA LYS A 98 -5.68 -18.91 25.23
C LYS A 98 -4.81 -17.94 26.03
N LEU A 99 -3.52 -17.84 25.73
CA LEU A 99 -2.66 -16.77 26.27
C LEU A 99 -2.96 -15.42 25.61
N ASN A 100 -3.30 -15.41 24.31
CA ASN A 100 -3.65 -14.22 23.55
C ASN A 100 -4.93 -13.55 24.10
N GLU A 101 -6.03 -14.29 24.21
CA GLU A 101 -7.30 -13.82 24.81
C GLU A 101 -7.10 -13.22 26.21
N LEU A 102 -6.31 -13.88 27.06
CA LEU A 102 -6.05 -13.41 28.42
C LEU A 102 -5.26 -12.10 28.44
N ALA A 103 -4.42 -11.85 27.44
CA ALA A 103 -3.68 -10.60 27.30
C ALA A 103 -4.58 -9.46 26.77
N GLU A 104 -5.41 -9.71 25.76
CA GLU A 104 -6.46 -8.77 25.31
C GLU A 104 -7.31 -8.28 26.50
N TYR A 105 -7.78 -9.24 27.31
CA TYR A 105 -8.66 -8.96 28.44
C TYR A 105 -7.97 -8.12 29.52
N HIS A 106 -6.64 -8.25 29.66
CA HIS A 106 -5.87 -7.44 30.59
C HIS A 106 -5.66 -6.01 30.10
N VAL A 107 -5.31 -5.80 28.82
CA VAL A 107 -5.21 -4.46 28.20
C VAL A 107 -6.55 -3.73 28.35
N LYS A 108 -7.66 -4.38 27.95
CA LYS A 108 -9.02 -3.86 28.08
C LYS A 108 -9.46 -3.59 29.54
N SER A 109 -8.74 -4.10 30.54
CA SER A 109 -9.07 -3.89 31.97
C SER A 109 -8.35 -2.71 32.62
N ASP A 110 -7.09 -2.45 32.27
CA ASP A 110 -6.31 -1.36 32.87
C ASP A 110 -6.81 0.02 32.42
N ASP A 111 -7.30 0.16 31.18
CA ASP A 111 -7.96 1.39 30.69
C ASP A 111 -9.22 1.75 31.49
N TYR A 112 -10.05 0.76 31.83
CA TYR A 112 -11.30 0.99 32.54
C TYR A 112 -11.09 1.49 33.99
N ASP A 113 -10.06 1.00 34.68
CA ASP A 113 -9.72 1.48 36.03
C ASP A 113 -8.93 2.82 35.98
N ALA A 114 -8.15 3.08 34.92
CA ALA A 114 -7.44 4.35 34.74
C ALA A 114 -8.39 5.55 34.60
N VAL A 115 -9.50 5.39 33.89
CA VAL A 115 -10.54 6.43 33.73
C VAL A 115 -11.28 6.73 35.05
N ALA A 116 -11.29 5.80 36.02
CA ALA A 116 -12.13 5.89 37.21
C ALA A 116 -11.63 6.86 38.31
N GLU A 117 -10.32 7.10 38.45
CA GLU A 117 -9.78 7.98 39.50
C GLU A 117 -9.43 9.43 39.03
N GLY A 118 -9.58 9.75 37.74
CA GLY A 118 -9.10 11.01 37.14
C GLY A 118 -10.13 12.14 36.93
N ALA A 119 -11.44 11.86 37.01
CA ALA A 119 -12.47 12.70 36.40
C ALA A 119 -12.58 14.16 36.92
N VAL A 120 -12.19 15.11 36.06
CA VAL A 120 -12.67 16.50 36.04
C VAL A 120 -13.37 16.70 34.70
N GLU A 121 -14.55 17.32 34.69
CA GLU A 121 -15.35 17.53 33.47
C GLU A 121 -14.66 18.51 32.51
N GLU A 122 -14.24 18.02 31.34
CA GLU A 122 -13.93 18.81 30.15
C GLU A 122 -14.52 18.07 28.92
N GLU A 123 -14.98 18.80 27.90
CA GLU A 123 -15.92 18.26 26.90
C GLU A 123 -15.24 17.31 25.90
N VAL A 124 -15.50 16.00 26.05
CA VAL A 124 -15.05 14.96 25.12
C VAL A 124 -15.78 15.11 23.78
N TYR A 125 -15.04 15.53 22.75
CA TYR A 125 -15.44 15.29 21.37
C TYR A 125 -15.26 13.81 21.05
N SER A 126 -16.33 13.17 20.55
CA SER A 126 -16.25 11.80 20.07
C SER A 126 -15.41 11.76 18.80
N TYR A 127 -14.22 11.18 18.87
CA TYR A 127 -13.62 10.58 17.68
C TYR A 127 -14.46 9.37 17.26
N GLY A 128 -14.50 9.13 15.96
CA GLY A 128 -15.13 7.94 15.38
C GLY A 128 -14.24 6.72 15.55
N ASP A 129 -14.87 5.56 15.58
CA ASP A 129 -14.24 4.25 15.50
C ASP A 129 -13.87 3.99 14.03
N GLU A 130 -12.71 4.48 13.59
CA GLU A 130 -12.13 4.17 12.27
C GLU A 130 -11.53 2.76 12.30
N GLY A 131 -12.41 1.76 12.30
CA GLY A 131 -12.04 0.36 12.15
C GLY A 131 -11.36 0.12 10.80
N SER A 132 -10.27 -0.65 10.82
CA SER A 132 -9.44 -0.94 9.65
C SER A 132 -10.22 -1.70 8.57
N ALA A 133 -10.35 -1.09 7.40
CA ALA A 133 -10.81 -1.70 6.15
C ALA A 133 -9.98 -1.17 4.96
N ASP A 134 -9.98 -1.94 3.87
CA ASP A 134 -9.51 -1.58 2.52
C ASP A 134 -8.02 -1.13 2.36
N GLY A 135 -7.11 -2.11 2.33
CA GLY A 135 -5.75 -1.92 1.81
C GLY A 135 -5.59 -2.40 0.36
N ILE A 136 -5.61 -1.51 -0.65
CA ILE A 136 -5.55 -1.89 -2.08
C ILE A 136 -4.48 -1.12 -2.93
N GLU A 137 -3.20 -1.42 -2.64
CA GLU A 137 -2.12 -1.75 -3.60
C GLU A 137 -1.42 -0.71 -4.55
N GLY A 138 -0.27 -1.12 -5.15
CA GLY A 138 0.87 -0.48 -5.88
C GLY A 138 1.86 -1.58 -6.32
N GLY A 139 2.89 -1.51 -7.20
CA GLY A 139 3.64 -0.50 -7.98
C GLY A 139 5.19 -0.64 -7.83
N ILE A 140 6.06 -1.00 -8.81
CA ILE A 140 6.31 -0.43 -10.16
C ILE A 140 7.16 -1.34 -11.14
N VAL A 141 6.93 -1.21 -12.46
CA VAL A 141 7.63 -1.76 -13.68
C VAL A 141 9.19 -1.72 -13.73
N GLY A 142 9.80 -2.74 -14.38
CA GLY A 142 11.22 -2.82 -14.81
C GLY A 142 11.50 -2.60 -16.32
N GLU A 143 12.77 -2.43 -16.74
CA GLU A 143 13.17 -2.24 -18.16
C GLU A 143 14.39 -3.11 -18.56
N VAL A 144 14.45 -3.53 -19.84
CA VAL A 144 15.13 -4.74 -20.31
C VAL A 144 16.59 -4.55 -20.79
N SER A 145 17.44 -5.55 -20.51
CA SER A 145 18.85 -5.59 -20.97
C SER A 145 19.04 -6.29 -22.33
N ASN A 146 20.03 -5.82 -23.12
CA ASN A 146 20.22 -6.24 -24.52
C ASN A 146 20.93 -7.62 -24.69
N GLY A 147 20.33 -8.52 -25.47
CA GLY A 147 20.94 -9.77 -25.96
C GLY A 147 20.66 -10.01 -27.45
N THR A 148 21.63 -10.55 -28.21
CA THR A 148 21.60 -10.58 -29.69
C THR A 148 21.12 -11.91 -30.30
N ASP A 149 20.49 -11.83 -31.46
CA ASP A 149 19.94 -12.94 -32.29
C ASP A 149 20.90 -14.11 -32.58
N ASP A 150 20.35 -15.31 -32.89
CA ASP A 150 20.27 -15.77 -34.30
C ASP A 150 19.35 -17.01 -34.51
N ASN A 151 18.32 -16.88 -35.38
CA ASN A 151 17.58 -17.93 -36.13
C ASN A 151 16.84 -19.10 -35.37
N SER A 152 15.67 -19.62 -35.79
CA SER A 152 14.81 -19.32 -36.96
C SER A 152 13.42 -20.01 -36.88
N ALA A 153 12.34 -19.32 -37.27
CA ALA A 153 11.26 -19.83 -38.15
C ALA A 153 10.24 -18.72 -38.48
N LEU A 154 9.86 -18.56 -39.75
CA LEU A 154 8.85 -17.57 -40.17
C LEU A 154 7.43 -18.17 -40.17
N THR A 155 6.66 -17.90 -39.12
CA THR A 155 5.22 -17.63 -39.26
C THR A 155 5.01 -16.17 -39.63
N SER A 156 3.90 -15.84 -40.29
CA SER A 156 3.48 -14.44 -40.40
C SER A 156 3.09 -13.96 -38.99
N PRO A 157 3.51 -12.76 -38.54
CA PRO A 157 2.94 -12.19 -37.33
C PRO A 157 1.45 -11.93 -37.59
N GLU A 158 0.60 -12.52 -36.76
CA GLU A 158 -0.61 -11.81 -36.36
C GLU A 158 -0.16 -10.54 -35.62
N MET A 159 -0.90 -9.44 -35.77
CA MET A 159 -0.53 -8.20 -35.12
C MET A 159 -0.83 -8.37 -33.65
N GLU A 160 0.22 -8.57 -32.85
CA GLU A 160 0.16 -8.66 -31.40
C GLU A 160 -0.51 -7.38 -30.89
N LYS A 161 -1.70 -7.54 -30.30
CA LYS A 161 -2.51 -6.40 -29.91
C LYS A 161 -1.84 -5.67 -28.76
N ASN A 162 -1.79 -4.35 -28.87
CA ASN A 162 -1.20 -3.52 -27.84
C ASN A 162 -2.29 -3.18 -26.82
N TYR A 163 -2.15 -3.62 -25.57
CA TYR A 163 -3.13 -3.36 -24.53
C TYR A 163 -2.43 -3.14 -23.18
N THR A 164 -3.08 -2.39 -22.28
CA THR A 164 -2.58 -2.19 -20.91
C THR A 164 -3.04 -3.31 -19.99
N GLU A 165 -2.12 -3.82 -19.18
CA GLU A 165 -2.39 -4.80 -18.12
C GLU A 165 -2.53 -4.10 -16.76
N THR A 166 -3.02 -4.83 -15.75
CA THR A 166 -2.87 -4.37 -14.36
C THR A 166 -1.38 -4.25 -14.08
N TYR A 167 -1.01 -3.12 -13.50
CA TYR A 167 0.36 -2.70 -13.33
C TYR A 167 0.86 -3.14 -11.94
N ASN A 168 1.97 -3.87 -11.85
CA ASN A 168 2.34 -4.66 -10.65
C ASN A 168 3.40 -3.99 -9.73
N GLN A 169 3.56 -4.47 -8.48
CA GLN A 169 4.66 -4.06 -7.57
C GLN A 169 6.06 -4.51 -8.00
N GLU A 170 6.23 -5.79 -8.30
CA GLU A 170 7.53 -6.39 -8.56
C GLU A 170 7.51 -7.07 -9.93
N GLU A 171 8.64 -7.04 -10.64
CA GLU A 171 8.77 -7.71 -11.94
C GLU A 171 8.51 -9.21 -11.78
N GLY A 172 7.59 -9.78 -12.56
CA GLY A 172 7.20 -11.20 -12.50
C GLY A 172 6.33 -11.62 -11.31
N VAL A 173 5.80 -10.66 -10.54
CA VAL A 173 4.79 -10.87 -9.50
C VAL A 173 3.51 -10.15 -9.93
N ASN A 174 2.55 -10.88 -10.48
CA ASN A 174 1.30 -10.30 -10.97
C ASN A 174 0.28 -10.09 -9.85
N GLU A 175 -0.48 -9.01 -9.95
CA GLU A 175 -1.60 -8.65 -9.08
C GLU A 175 -2.96 -8.92 -9.74
N ALA A 176 -3.96 -9.25 -8.92
CA ALA A 176 -5.35 -9.35 -9.36
C ALA A 176 -5.96 -7.94 -9.54
N ASP A 177 -7.08 -7.84 -10.23
CA ASP A 177 -7.80 -6.58 -10.44
C ASP A 177 -9.27 -6.86 -10.82
N ILE A 178 -10.15 -5.87 -10.71
CA ILE A 178 -11.56 -6.00 -11.14
C ILE A 178 -11.74 -5.89 -12.67
N VAL A 179 -10.64 -5.69 -13.41
CA VAL A 179 -10.61 -5.67 -14.88
C VAL A 179 -9.41 -6.46 -15.40
N LYS A 180 -9.61 -7.26 -16.47
CA LYS A 180 -8.54 -7.91 -17.24
C LYS A 180 -8.90 -7.95 -18.73
N THR A 181 -7.92 -8.14 -19.62
CA THR A 181 -8.17 -8.30 -21.07
C THR A 181 -7.12 -9.20 -21.74
N ASP A 182 -7.50 -9.82 -22.87
CA ASP A 182 -6.59 -10.48 -23.83
C ASP A 182 -6.41 -9.65 -25.13
N GLY A 183 -6.66 -8.33 -25.02
CA GLY A 183 -6.75 -7.39 -26.14
C GLY A 183 -7.97 -7.61 -27.06
N SER A 184 -8.70 -8.74 -26.95
CA SER A 184 -9.85 -9.03 -27.80
C SER A 184 -11.17 -9.11 -27.04
N ASN A 185 -11.10 -9.41 -25.75
CA ASN A 185 -12.22 -9.46 -24.83
C ASN A 185 -11.82 -8.70 -23.56
N ILE A 186 -12.72 -7.83 -23.07
CA ILE A 186 -12.63 -7.21 -21.75
C ILE A 186 -13.40 -8.11 -20.78
N TYR A 187 -12.82 -8.36 -19.61
CA TYR A 187 -13.46 -9.02 -18.48
C TYR A 187 -13.55 -7.98 -17.35
N TYR A 188 -14.73 -7.82 -16.76
CA TYR A 188 -14.99 -6.90 -15.65
C TYR A 188 -15.77 -7.63 -14.56
N CYS A 189 -15.50 -7.36 -13.28
CA CYS A 189 -16.30 -7.87 -12.19
C CYS A 189 -16.80 -6.75 -11.27
N SER A 190 -18.08 -6.79 -10.95
CA SER A 190 -18.82 -5.75 -10.25
C SER A 190 -20.14 -6.30 -9.75
N ASP A 191 -20.63 -5.87 -8.59
CA ASP A 191 -21.99 -6.20 -8.08
C ASP A 191 -22.32 -7.71 -8.11
N GLY A 192 -21.36 -8.56 -7.70
CA GLY A 192 -21.52 -10.02 -7.69
C GLY A 192 -21.61 -10.68 -9.06
N SER A 193 -21.32 -9.94 -10.14
CA SER A 193 -21.37 -10.40 -11.53
C SER A 193 -20.02 -10.32 -12.24
N ILE A 194 -19.75 -11.28 -13.13
CA ILE A 194 -18.61 -11.27 -14.08
C ILE A 194 -19.16 -10.94 -15.47
N ARG A 195 -18.89 -9.74 -15.96
CA ARG A 195 -19.33 -9.25 -17.28
C ARG A 195 -18.19 -9.34 -18.29
N THR A 196 -18.49 -9.65 -19.55
CA THR A 196 -17.47 -9.71 -20.62
C THR A 196 -17.95 -9.03 -21.91
N ALA A 197 -17.04 -8.38 -22.63
CA ALA A 197 -17.31 -7.74 -23.90
C ALA A 197 -16.17 -7.93 -24.91
N LYS A 198 -16.50 -8.49 -26.07
CA LYS A 198 -15.58 -8.62 -27.21
C LYS A 198 -15.42 -7.30 -27.94
N VAL A 199 -14.18 -6.91 -28.23
CA VAL A 199 -13.85 -5.61 -28.83
C VAL A 199 -13.01 -5.71 -30.12
N GLU A 200 -13.28 -4.78 -31.03
CA GLU A 200 -12.55 -4.65 -32.31
C GLU A 200 -12.65 -3.20 -32.82
N ASN A 201 -11.51 -2.51 -33.00
CA ASN A 201 -11.41 -1.14 -33.53
C ASN A 201 -12.37 -0.12 -32.84
N GLY A 202 -12.27 0.01 -31.51
CA GLY A 202 -13.05 0.98 -30.74
C GLY A 202 -14.55 0.68 -30.68
N LYS A 203 -14.95 -0.60 -30.76
CA LYS A 203 -16.35 -1.03 -30.77
C LYS A 203 -16.57 -2.32 -30.01
N PHE A 204 -17.81 -2.50 -29.54
CA PHE A 204 -18.26 -3.71 -28.87
C PHE A 204 -18.99 -4.62 -29.88
N ILE A 205 -18.41 -5.80 -30.11
CA ILE A 205 -18.88 -6.75 -31.12
C ILE A 205 -19.94 -7.70 -30.56
N SER A 206 -19.80 -8.05 -29.29
CA SER A 206 -20.74 -8.84 -28.50
C SER A 206 -20.41 -8.71 -27.02
N SER A 207 -21.41 -8.77 -26.15
CA SER A 207 -21.24 -8.88 -24.70
C SER A 207 -22.01 -10.08 -24.15
N ASP A 208 -21.60 -10.55 -22.98
CA ASP A 208 -22.15 -11.71 -22.27
C ASP A 208 -21.92 -11.56 -20.76
N VAL A 209 -22.58 -12.37 -19.94
CA VAL A 209 -22.35 -12.45 -18.49
C VAL A 209 -21.89 -13.88 -18.16
N ILE A 210 -20.71 -14.01 -17.55
CA ILE A 210 -20.05 -15.29 -17.29
C ILE A 210 -20.62 -15.95 -16.02
N ALA A 211 -20.90 -15.14 -15.00
CA ALA A 211 -21.59 -15.53 -13.79
C ALA A 211 -22.27 -14.33 -13.14
N GLU A 212 -23.30 -14.61 -12.35
CA GLU A 212 -24.14 -13.72 -11.55
C GLU A 212 -24.27 -14.37 -10.16
N ASP A 213 -24.65 -13.62 -9.13
CA ASP A 213 -24.82 -14.10 -7.73
C ASP A 213 -23.56 -14.70 -7.05
N ILE A 214 -22.32 -14.39 -7.47
CA ILE A 214 -21.10 -15.07 -6.97
C ILE A 214 -20.46 -14.51 -5.68
N GLY A 215 -21.28 -13.86 -4.83
CA GLY A 215 -20.84 -13.22 -3.59
C GLY A 215 -20.16 -11.87 -3.81
N SER A 216 -19.46 -11.37 -2.78
CA SER A 216 -18.68 -10.12 -2.90
C SER A 216 -17.39 -10.40 -3.66
N ILE A 217 -17.29 -9.97 -4.92
CA ILE A 217 -16.09 -10.19 -5.73
C ILE A 217 -15.01 -9.19 -5.30
N ASN A 218 -13.85 -9.70 -4.91
CA ASN A 218 -12.70 -8.88 -4.54
C ASN A 218 -11.95 -8.44 -5.81
N GLN A 219 -11.35 -9.40 -6.52
CA GLN A 219 -10.49 -9.18 -7.69
C GLN A 219 -10.42 -10.45 -8.57
N MET A 220 -9.78 -10.37 -9.75
CA MET A 220 -9.55 -11.54 -10.62
C MET A 220 -8.22 -11.53 -11.38
N TYR A 221 -7.80 -12.70 -11.85
CA TYR A 221 -6.73 -12.92 -12.82
C TYR A 221 -7.28 -13.43 -14.16
N LEU A 222 -6.56 -13.12 -15.23
CA LEU A 222 -6.65 -13.78 -16.53
C LEU A 222 -5.30 -14.43 -16.82
N TYR A 223 -5.24 -15.75 -16.92
CA TYR A 223 -4.00 -16.51 -17.12
C TYR A 223 -4.24 -17.67 -18.09
N ASP A 224 -3.48 -17.72 -19.18
CA ASP A 224 -3.67 -18.64 -20.32
C ASP A 224 -5.15 -18.75 -20.78
N ASP A 225 -5.79 -19.87 -20.48
CA ASP A 225 -7.16 -20.25 -20.83
C ASP A 225 -8.14 -20.13 -19.65
N LYS A 226 -7.72 -19.51 -18.54
CA LYS A 226 -8.45 -19.42 -17.27
C LYS A 226 -8.75 -17.97 -16.90
N LEU A 227 -9.97 -17.72 -16.45
CA LEU A 227 -10.35 -16.58 -15.64
C LEU A 227 -10.47 -17.08 -14.19
N ILE A 228 -9.74 -16.46 -13.27
CA ILE A 228 -9.66 -16.89 -11.87
C ILE A 228 -10.21 -15.75 -11.03
N VAL A 229 -11.32 -15.98 -10.32
CA VAL A 229 -12.07 -14.93 -9.63
C VAL A 229 -12.08 -15.19 -8.14
N ILE A 230 -11.69 -14.18 -7.37
CA ILE A 230 -11.58 -14.22 -5.92
C ILE A 230 -12.77 -13.48 -5.33
N SER A 231 -13.54 -14.13 -4.48
CA SER A 231 -14.71 -13.55 -3.81
C SER A 231 -14.75 -13.91 -2.33
N SER A 232 -15.59 -13.20 -1.57
CA SER A 232 -15.80 -13.41 -0.14
C SER A 232 -17.24 -13.87 0.11
N GLU A 233 -17.39 -14.97 0.85
CA GLU A 233 -18.65 -15.37 1.48
C GLU A 233 -18.66 -14.87 2.92
N ASN A 234 -19.64 -14.03 3.26
CA ASN A 234 -19.78 -13.38 4.57
C ASN A 234 -21.07 -13.88 5.24
N ASP A 235 -21.00 -14.88 6.12
CA ASP A 235 -22.03 -15.09 7.14
C ASP A 235 -21.55 -14.41 8.45
N TYR A 236 -22.49 -14.04 9.33
CA TYR A 236 -22.23 -13.18 10.49
C TYR A 236 -21.21 -13.73 11.51
N THR A 237 -20.86 -15.02 11.41
CA THR A 237 -19.92 -15.72 12.30
C THR A 237 -18.94 -16.62 11.53
N ASP A 238 -18.99 -16.65 10.20
CA ASP A 238 -18.16 -17.52 9.35
C ASP A 238 -17.85 -16.80 8.05
N TYR A 239 -16.59 -16.40 7.88
CA TYR A 239 -16.09 -15.64 6.74
C TYR A 239 -15.15 -16.53 5.94
N LYS A 240 -15.36 -16.64 4.63
CA LYS A 240 -14.53 -17.49 3.77
C LYS A 240 -14.10 -16.77 2.51
N THR A 241 -12.83 -16.94 2.16
CA THR A 241 -12.26 -16.48 0.89
C THR A 241 -12.36 -17.58 -0.13
N LEU A 242 -13.03 -17.31 -1.25
CA LEU A 242 -13.26 -18.23 -2.36
C LEU A 242 -12.34 -17.92 -3.53
N VAL A 243 -11.91 -18.97 -4.24
CA VAL A 243 -11.28 -18.87 -5.56
C VAL A 243 -12.04 -19.75 -6.53
N THR A 244 -12.65 -19.14 -7.53
CA THR A 244 -13.46 -19.80 -8.57
C THR A 244 -12.73 -19.73 -9.91
N PHE A 245 -12.67 -20.86 -10.62
CA PHE A 245 -11.89 -21.00 -11.85
C PHE A 245 -12.84 -21.20 -13.02
N TYR A 246 -12.76 -20.36 -14.05
CA TYR A 246 -13.58 -20.43 -15.26
C TYR A 246 -12.72 -20.64 -16.51
N SER A 247 -13.18 -21.50 -17.42
CA SER A 247 -12.58 -21.68 -18.75
C SER A 247 -12.93 -20.51 -19.68
N LYS A 248 -11.93 -19.73 -20.08
CA LYS A 248 -12.03 -18.54 -20.95
C LYS A 248 -12.70 -18.83 -22.30
N ASP A 249 -12.43 -20.00 -22.87
CA ASP A 249 -12.99 -20.46 -24.13
C ASP A 249 -14.49 -20.82 -24.06
N SER A 250 -15.05 -20.99 -22.86
CA SER A 250 -16.39 -21.59 -22.71
C SER A 250 -17.29 -20.98 -21.63
N ASN A 251 -16.82 -19.94 -20.92
CA ASN A 251 -17.52 -19.23 -19.85
C ASN A 251 -18.11 -20.19 -18.79
N LYS A 252 -17.33 -21.17 -18.35
CA LYS A 252 -17.79 -22.22 -17.41
C LYS A 252 -16.84 -22.41 -16.25
N LEU A 253 -17.42 -22.50 -15.06
CA LEU A 253 -16.74 -22.99 -13.86
C LEU A 253 -16.12 -24.38 -14.13
N ILE A 254 -14.83 -24.50 -13.88
CA ILE A 254 -14.02 -25.73 -14.00
C ILE A 254 -13.49 -26.21 -12.64
N GLY A 255 -13.47 -25.35 -11.61
CA GLY A 255 -13.06 -25.69 -10.26
C GLY A 255 -13.38 -24.58 -9.26
N GLN A 256 -13.37 -24.92 -7.98
CA GLN A 256 -13.55 -23.99 -6.86
C GLN A 256 -12.68 -24.46 -5.69
N TYR A 257 -12.15 -23.48 -4.96
CA TYR A 257 -11.49 -23.62 -3.67
C TYR A 257 -12.10 -22.59 -2.71
N SER A 258 -12.10 -22.87 -1.41
CA SER A 258 -12.27 -21.83 -0.39
C SER A 258 -11.39 -22.11 0.82
N GLN A 259 -11.08 -21.07 1.60
CA GLN A 259 -10.44 -21.17 2.91
C GLN A 259 -11.04 -20.18 3.89
N ASP A 260 -10.90 -20.47 5.18
CA ASP A 260 -11.43 -19.61 6.23
C ASP A 260 -10.69 -18.27 6.31
N GLY A 261 -11.44 -17.25 6.72
CA GLY A 261 -10.99 -15.87 6.87
C GLY A 261 -11.35 -14.93 5.72
N TYR A 262 -11.32 -13.64 6.05
CA TYR A 262 -11.47 -12.51 5.12
C TYR A 262 -10.35 -12.47 4.10
N TYR A 263 -10.64 -12.09 2.86
CA TYR A 263 -9.61 -11.88 1.84
C TYR A 263 -8.64 -10.77 2.28
N GLN A 264 -7.33 -11.05 2.23
CA GLN A 264 -6.28 -10.06 2.47
C GLN A 264 -5.52 -9.75 1.17
N ASP A 265 -4.93 -10.78 0.52
CA ASP A 265 -4.13 -10.59 -0.70
C ASP A 265 -4.09 -11.86 -1.56
N ILE A 266 -3.78 -11.72 -2.86
CA ILE A 266 -3.44 -12.81 -3.76
C ILE A 266 -2.36 -12.41 -4.78
N ARG A 267 -1.34 -13.25 -4.97
CA ARG A 267 -0.19 -13.03 -5.87
C ARG A 267 -0.05 -14.14 -6.90
N LEU A 268 0.29 -13.81 -8.15
CA LEU A 268 0.50 -14.80 -9.23
C LEU A 268 1.86 -14.62 -9.92
N MET A 269 2.77 -15.58 -9.72
CA MET A 269 4.08 -15.58 -10.37
C MET A 269 3.96 -15.86 -11.87
N ASP A 270 4.88 -15.32 -12.67
CA ASP A 270 4.96 -15.55 -14.14
C ASP A 270 5.06 -17.04 -14.55
N ASP A 271 5.56 -17.92 -13.67
CA ASP A 271 5.60 -19.37 -13.92
C ASP A 271 4.33 -20.12 -13.50
N GLY A 272 3.27 -19.37 -13.15
CA GLY A 272 1.92 -19.88 -12.90
C GLY A 272 1.69 -20.41 -11.49
N TYR A 273 2.52 -20.04 -10.51
CA TYR A 273 2.26 -20.33 -9.11
C TYR A 273 1.55 -19.16 -8.43
N MET A 274 0.36 -19.44 -7.91
CA MET A 274 -0.49 -18.46 -7.21
C MET A 274 -0.40 -18.67 -5.70
N TYR A 275 -0.49 -17.58 -4.92
CA TYR A 275 -0.44 -17.58 -3.46
C TYR A 275 -1.59 -16.73 -2.94
N LEU A 276 -2.48 -17.32 -2.14
CA LEU A 276 -3.66 -16.69 -1.54
C LEU A 276 -3.45 -16.48 -0.04
N ILE A 277 -3.85 -15.31 0.45
CA ILE A 277 -3.73 -14.87 1.83
C ILE A 277 -5.11 -14.44 2.35
N SER A 278 -5.55 -14.99 3.48
CA SER A 278 -6.75 -14.56 4.20
C SER A 278 -6.50 -14.45 5.71
N GLU A 279 -7.31 -13.65 6.41
CA GLU A 279 -7.30 -13.51 7.87
C GLU A 279 -8.53 -14.15 8.51
N ASP A 280 -8.34 -15.23 9.27
CA ASP A 280 -9.38 -15.86 10.08
C ASP A 280 -9.35 -15.28 11.50
N VAL A 281 -10.41 -14.55 11.88
CA VAL A 281 -10.60 -13.99 13.23
C VAL A 281 -11.60 -14.83 13.99
N ASN A 282 -11.15 -15.56 15.01
CA ASN A 282 -11.97 -16.57 15.65
C ASN A 282 -12.94 -15.99 16.71
N TYR A 283 -14.08 -15.50 16.24
CA TYR A 283 -15.12 -14.91 17.10
C TYR A 283 -15.72 -15.90 18.12
N ASP A 284 -15.77 -17.20 17.83
CA ASP A 284 -16.24 -18.23 18.78
C ASP A 284 -15.34 -18.34 20.01
N PHE A 285 -14.01 -18.16 19.86
CA PHE A 285 -13.07 -18.08 20.97
C PHE A 285 -13.42 -16.92 21.93
N TYR A 286 -13.86 -15.78 21.36
CA TYR A 286 -14.22 -14.57 22.09
C TYR A 286 -15.61 -14.64 22.76
N TYR A 287 -16.62 -15.23 22.09
CA TYR A 287 -18.01 -15.21 22.57
C TYR A 287 -18.45 -16.49 23.32
N GLU A 288 -18.07 -17.68 22.87
CA GLU A 288 -18.46 -18.94 23.51
C GLU A 288 -17.38 -19.47 24.46
N GLY A 289 -16.12 -19.32 24.08
CA GLY A 289 -14.96 -19.84 24.80
C GLY A 289 -14.73 -21.33 24.53
N ILE A 290 -13.65 -21.64 23.82
CA ILE A 290 -13.41 -22.97 23.25
C ILE A 290 -12.65 -23.89 24.24
N GLU A 291 -12.91 -25.21 24.16
CA GLU A 291 -12.15 -26.28 24.85
C GLU A 291 -11.11 -26.92 23.90
N PRO A 292 -9.92 -27.34 24.38
CA PRO A 292 -8.82 -27.79 23.50
C PRO A 292 -9.13 -29.01 22.59
N LYS A 293 -10.25 -29.70 22.84
CA LYS A 293 -10.68 -30.91 22.13
C LYS A 293 -11.69 -30.66 21.03
N GLU A 294 -12.16 -29.42 20.87
CA GLU A 294 -13.05 -28.98 19.79
C GLU A 294 -12.19 -28.31 18.70
N THR A 295 -11.22 -29.07 18.18
CA THR A 295 -10.23 -28.66 17.17
C THR A 295 -10.87 -27.97 15.96
N GLU A 296 -12.00 -28.50 15.53
CA GLU A 296 -12.89 -28.02 14.47
C GLU A 296 -13.45 -26.61 14.69
N LYS A 297 -13.23 -25.98 15.86
CA LYS A 297 -13.62 -24.59 16.14
C LYS A 297 -12.47 -23.58 16.15
N TYR A 298 -11.21 -24.00 16.24
CA TYR A 298 -10.06 -23.10 16.44
C TYR A 298 -8.86 -23.38 15.53
N ILE A 299 -9.03 -24.29 14.57
CA ILE A 299 -8.02 -24.64 13.56
C ILE A 299 -8.60 -24.27 12.20
N PRO A 300 -7.93 -23.40 11.42
CA PRO A 300 -8.41 -23.02 10.10
C PRO A 300 -8.60 -24.22 9.17
N SER A 301 -9.58 -24.10 8.28
CA SER A 301 -9.92 -25.10 7.28
C SER A 301 -9.92 -24.53 5.85
N TYR A 302 -9.94 -25.45 4.89
CA TYR A 302 -10.15 -25.15 3.48
C TYR A 302 -10.98 -26.24 2.80
N VAL A 303 -11.66 -25.90 1.72
CA VAL A 303 -12.45 -26.82 0.90
C VAL A 303 -11.83 -26.89 -0.49
N SER A 304 -11.48 -28.11 -0.93
CA SER A 304 -11.00 -28.37 -2.31
C SER A 304 -11.74 -29.57 -2.90
N GLU A 305 -12.18 -29.46 -4.16
CA GLU A 305 -13.06 -30.45 -4.84
C GLU A 305 -14.34 -30.85 -4.06
N GLY A 306 -14.73 -30.07 -3.04
CA GLY A 306 -15.87 -30.34 -2.16
C GLY A 306 -15.57 -31.18 -0.93
N GLU A 307 -14.30 -31.45 -0.62
CA GLU A 307 -13.87 -32.04 0.66
C GLU A 307 -13.24 -30.96 1.57
N GLU A 308 -13.79 -30.80 2.76
CA GLU A 308 -13.32 -29.90 3.82
C GLU A 308 -12.13 -30.53 4.57
N THR A 309 -11.07 -29.75 4.79
CA THR A 309 -9.83 -30.17 5.43
C THR A 309 -9.34 -29.11 6.42
N TYR A 310 -9.14 -29.49 7.67
CA TYR A 310 -8.53 -28.65 8.72
C TYR A 310 -7.01 -28.74 8.63
N LEU A 311 -6.30 -27.63 8.87
CA LEU A 311 -4.83 -27.60 8.79
C LEU A 311 -4.17 -28.51 9.84
N GLU A 312 -3.17 -29.29 9.43
CA GLU A 312 -2.38 -30.10 10.36
C GLU A 312 -1.47 -29.23 11.23
N CYS A 313 -1.29 -29.62 12.50
CA CYS A 313 -0.63 -28.75 13.47
C CYS A 313 0.84 -28.41 13.15
N ASP A 314 1.55 -29.24 12.38
CA ASP A 314 2.92 -28.96 11.91
C ASP A 314 3.00 -28.13 10.60
N ASP A 315 1.85 -27.73 10.04
CA ASP A 315 1.73 -26.66 9.03
C ASP A 315 1.37 -25.29 9.64
N ILE A 316 1.03 -25.24 10.93
CA ILE A 316 0.65 -24.01 11.67
C ILE A 316 1.86 -23.46 12.43
N LEU A 317 2.27 -22.25 12.06
CA LEU A 317 3.39 -21.50 12.64
C LEU A 317 2.91 -20.67 13.83
N LEU A 318 3.58 -20.78 14.97
CA LEU A 318 3.33 -19.91 16.11
C LEU A 318 4.29 -18.70 16.04
N SER A 319 3.74 -17.48 16.04
CA SER A 319 4.56 -16.29 16.27
C SER A 319 5.19 -16.35 17.67
N THR A 320 6.34 -15.69 17.84
CA THR A 320 6.96 -15.49 19.17
C THR A 320 6.92 -14.04 19.63
N TYR A 321 6.27 -13.17 18.86
CA TYR A 321 5.93 -11.82 19.26
C TYR A 321 4.93 -11.81 20.42
N LYS A 322 4.85 -10.66 21.09
CA LYS A 322 4.19 -10.48 22.38
C LYS A 322 3.55 -9.09 22.56
N GLY A 323 3.39 -8.35 21.46
CA GLY A 323 2.57 -7.14 21.40
C GLY A 323 1.09 -7.50 21.31
N ASP A 324 0.30 -6.65 20.68
CA ASP A 324 -1.17 -6.72 20.66
C ASP A 324 -1.68 -8.07 20.13
N TYR A 325 -2.09 -8.92 21.08
CA TYR A 325 -2.43 -10.30 20.81
C TYR A 325 -3.81 -10.39 20.18
N THR A 326 -3.91 -11.08 19.05
CA THR A 326 -5.19 -11.44 18.43
C THR A 326 -5.49 -12.92 18.60
N SER A 327 -6.78 -13.26 18.63
CA SER A 327 -7.27 -14.64 18.49
C SER A 327 -7.51 -14.98 17.00
N SER A 328 -6.52 -14.70 16.14
CA SER A 328 -6.61 -14.84 14.67
C SER A 328 -5.50 -15.68 14.05
N PHE A 329 -5.68 -16.04 12.78
CA PHE A 329 -4.69 -16.66 11.91
C PHE A 329 -4.57 -15.89 10.58
N ILE A 330 -3.35 -15.73 10.06
CA ILE A 330 -3.16 -15.55 8.61
C ILE A 330 -3.04 -16.93 7.97
N ASN A 331 -3.97 -17.23 7.06
CA ASN A 331 -4.02 -18.46 6.28
C ASN A 331 -3.38 -18.25 4.91
N LEU A 332 -2.44 -19.14 4.56
CA LEU A 332 -1.67 -19.09 3.33
C LEU A 332 -1.92 -20.37 2.51
N ALA A 333 -2.42 -20.22 1.29
CA ALA A 333 -2.54 -21.33 0.34
C ALA A 333 -1.82 -21.01 -0.97
N SER A 334 -1.52 -22.05 -1.74
CA SER A 334 -0.78 -21.92 -3.00
C SER A 334 -1.30 -22.89 -4.06
N PHE A 335 -1.20 -22.51 -5.33
CA PHE A 335 -1.80 -23.25 -6.45
C PHE A 335 -0.84 -23.31 -7.65
N ASP A 336 -0.91 -24.40 -8.42
CA ASP A 336 -0.26 -24.52 -9.73
C ASP A 336 -1.32 -24.30 -10.81
N ILE A 337 -1.36 -23.09 -11.39
CA ILE A 337 -2.39 -22.68 -12.36
C ILE A 337 -2.22 -23.42 -13.71
N ASN A 338 -1.05 -24.00 -13.94
CA ASN A 338 -0.76 -24.84 -15.11
C ASN A 338 -1.27 -26.29 -14.95
N SER A 339 -1.75 -26.66 -13.76
CA SER A 339 -2.26 -28.00 -13.43
C SER A 339 -3.57 -28.35 -14.14
N ASP A 340 -3.78 -29.64 -14.40
CA ASP A 340 -5.10 -30.21 -14.78
C ASP A 340 -6.15 -30.04 -13.64
N SER A 341 -5.70 -29.86 -12.40
CA SER A 341 -6.51 -29.57 -11.19
C SER A 341 -6.01 -28.29 -10.52
N PRO A 342 -6.33 -27.08 -11.03
CA PRO A 342 -5.77 -25.81 -10.52
C PRO A 342 -6.37 -25.36 -9.17
N CYS A 343 -7.51 -25.93 -8.75
CA CYS A 343 -8.13 -25.66 -7.44
C CYS A 343 -7.61 -26.54 -6.30
N GLN A 344 -6.67 -27.46 -6.58
CA GLN A 344 -5.99 -28.25 -5.55
C GLN A 344 -4.76 -27.50 -5.04
N PRO A 345 -4.65 -27.23 -3.73
CA PRO A 345 -3.52 -26.48 -3.22
C PRO A 345 -2.22 -27.33 -3.27
N VAL A 346 -1.12 -26.67 -3.63
CA VAL A 346 0.24 -27.25 -3.65
C VAL A 346 0.83 -27.32 -2.24
N ASP A 347 0.50 -26.33 -1.41
CA ASP A 347 0.92 -26.17 -0.02
C ASP A 347 -0.09 -25.25 0.69
N VAL A 348 -0.46 -25.60 1.93
CA VAL A 348 -1.23 -24.74 2.85
C VAL A 348 -0.45 -24.54 4.14
N LYS A 349 -0.52 -23.37 4.76
CA LYS A 349 0.12 -23.00 6.03
C LYS A 349 -0.76 -21.99 6.75
N ALA A 350 -0.56 -21.81 8.05
CA ALA A 350 -1.10 -20.63 8.76
C ALA A 350 -0.08 -20.05 9.74
N VAL A 351 -0.28 -18.80 10.15
CA VAL A 351 0.46 -18.14 11.23
C VAL A 351 -0.55 -17.72 12.30
N ALA A 352 -0.42 -18.25 13.51
CA ALA A 352 -1.30 -17.94 14.64
C ALA A 352 -0.88 -16.64 15.34
N GLY A 353 -1.87 -15.82 15.72
CA GLY A 353 -1.67 -14.59 16.50
C GLY A 353 -1.05 -13.44 15.73
N THR A 354 -1.40 -13.28 14.45
CA THR A 354 -0.98 -12.17 13.60
C THR A 354 -2.06 -11.85 12.57
N SER A 355 -2.03 -10.62 12.07
CA SER A 355 -2.66 -10.19 10.81
C SER A 355 -1.62 -9.48 9.95
N GLY A 356 -1.99 -8.61 8.99
CA GLY A 356 -1.05 -7.63 8.40
C GLY A 356 -1.10 -7.40 6.89
N ASP A 357 -0.44 -6.32 6.46
CA ASP A 357 -0.11 -6.06 5.06
C ASP A 357 0.78 -7.19 4.52
N VAL A 358 0.59 -7.49 3.23
CA VAL A 358 1.41 -8.46 2.48
C VAL A 358 2.31 -7.71 1.50
N TYR A 359 3.59 -8.13 1.43
CA TYR A 359 4.51 -7.77 0.35
C TYR A 359 5.10 -9.05 -0.25
N CYS A 360 5.31 -9.08 -1.57
CA CYS A 360 5.75 -10.28 -2.27
C CYS A 360 6.74 -9.97 -3.40
N SER A 361 7.90 -10.61 -3.37
CA SER A 361 8.87 -10.69 -4.48
C SER A 361 8.86 -12.11 -5.06
N GLN A 362 9.46 -12.32 -6.25
CA GLN A 362 9.46 -13.63 -6.95
C GLN A 362 9.91 -14.85 -6.12
N GLN A 363 10.61 -14.63 -4.99
CA GLN A 363 11.17 -15.68 -4.14
C GLN A 363 10.76 -15.56 -2.66
N ASN A 364 10.10 -14.47 -2.25
CA ASN A 364 9.82 -14.20 -0.83
C ASN A 364 8.44 -13.56 -0.65
N LEU A 365 7.66 -14.08 0.30
CA LEU A 365 6.41 -13.48 0.79
C LEU A 365 6.64 -12.97 2.22
N TYR A 366 6.17 -11.76 2.50
CA TYR A 366 6.30 -11.09 3.78
C TYR A 366 4.91 -10.73 4.31
N ILE A 367 4.67 -10.98 5.59
CA ILE A 367 3.53 -10.45 6.35
C ILE A 367 4.09 -9.42 7.32
N ALA A 368 3.47 -8.25 7.43
CA ALA A 368 3.90 -7.17 8.33
C ALA A 368 2.72 -6.55 9.09
N TYR A 369 2.79 -6.50 10.43
CA TYR A 369 1.71 -5.97 11.28
C TYR A 369 2.18 -5.41 12.61
N GLY A 370 1.52 -4.35 13.07
CA GLY A 370 1.61 -3.86 14.45
C GLY A 370 1.69 -2.33 14.53
N TRP A 371 1.38 -1.79 15.71
CA TRP A 371 1.19 -0.35 15.90
C TRP A 371 2.44 0.36 16.46
N ASP A 372 2.81 0.04 17.70
CA ASP A 372 4.04 0.53 18.35
C ASP A 372 5.31 -0.06 17.69
N ASN A 373 5.22 -1.31 17.22
CA ASN A 373 6.24 -1.99 16.44
C ASN A 373 5.56 -2.94 15.43
N THR A 374 6.02 -2.91 14.18
CA THR A 374 5.65 -3.86 13.13
C THR A 374 6.43 -5.17 13.33
N GLU A 375 5.78 -6.29 13.65
CA GLU A 375 6.32 -7.63 13.41
C GLU A 375 6.43 -7.86 11.90
N ILE A 376 7.50 -8.53 11.46
CA ILE A 376 7.72 -8.91 10.06
C ILE A 376 8.05 -10.40 10.01
N THR A 377 7.26 -11.16 9.25
CA THR A 377 7.42 -12.60 9.02
C THR A 377 7.76 -12.86 7.56
N ARG A 378 8.93 -13.46 7.28
CA ARG A 378 9.37 -13.79 5.91
C ARG A 378 9.30 -15.29 5.60
N PHE A 379 8.56 -15.61 4.56
CA PHE A 379 8.57 -16.88 3.85
C PHE A 379 9.47 -16.80 2.62
N MET A 380 10.07 -17.93 2.26
CA MET A 380 10.56 -18.22 0.92
C MET A 380 9.44 -18.94 0.18
N ILE A 381 9.20 -18.52 -1.06
CA ILE A 381 8.28 -19.17 -1.98
C ILE A 381 9.07 -19.79 -3.15
N ASP A 382 8.79 -21.06 -3.45
CA ASP A 382 9.37 -21.81 -4.58
C ASP A 382 8.33 -22.81 -5.09
N LYS A 383 7.70 -22.51 -6.23
CA LYS A 383 6.75 -23.38 -6.96
C LYS A 383 5.65 -23.95 -6.06
N GLY A 384 4.92 -23.04 -5.45
CA GLY A 384 3.87 -23.31 -4.46
C GLY A 384 4.39 -23.65 -3.06
N LYS A 385 5.66 -24.03 -2.84
CA LYS A 385 6.12 -24.33 -1.47
C LYS A 385 6.39 -23.07 -0.65
N ILE A 386 5.79 -23.03 0.53
CA ILE A 386 5.79 -21.89 1.47
C ILE A 386 6.64 -22.28 2.69
N ILE A 387 7.81 -21.66 2.82
CA ILE A 387 8.83 -22.07 3.80
C ILE A 387 9.22 -20.86 4.67
N PRO A 388 8.86 -20.79 5.97
CA PRO A 388 9.27 -19.70 6.85
C PRO A 388 10.79 -19.68 7.04
N LYS A 389 11.40 -18.48 7.00
CA LYS A 389 12.87 -18.30 7.01
C LYS A 389 13.37 -17.42 8.13
N ALA A 390 12.67 -16.33 8.41
CA ALA A 390 13.10 -15.30 9.35
C ALA A 390 11.89 -14.54 9.90
N GLY A 391 12.01 -14.07 11.14
CA GLY A 391 11.05 -13.15 11.76
C GLY A 391 11.79 -12.10 12.58
N THR A 392 11.25 -10.89 12.64
CA THR A 392 11.82 -9.77 13.41
C THR A 392 10.71 -8.77 13.79
N SER A 393 11.07 -7.68 14.46
CA SER A 393 10.18 -6.52 14.60
C SER A 393 10.96 -5.20 14.49
N VAL A 394 10.30 -4.16 13.95
CA VAL A 394 10.83 -2.80 13.80
C VAL A 394 9.86 -1.78 14.39
N ARG A 395 10.35 -0.68 14.98
CA ARG A 395 9.50 0.32 15.66
C ARG A 395 8.64 1.11 14.66
N GLY A 396 7.37 1.29 15.00
CA GLY A 396 6.33 1.97 14.22
C GLY A 396 5.46 1.05 13.39
N TYR A 397 4.39 1.62 12.83
CA TYR A 397 3.46 1.00 11.89
C TYR A 397 3.81 1.36 10.44
N ILE A 398 3.39 0.53 9.49
CA ILE A 398 3.45 0.79 8.04
C ILE A 398 2.16 1.44 7.54
N LYS A 399 2.24 2.14 6.40
CA LYS A 399 1.10 2.84 5.77
C LYS A 399 0.34 1.96 4.76
N ASP A 400 1.05 1.02 4.15
CA ASP A 400 0.60 0.03 3.15
C ASP A 400 1.85 -0.78 2.70
N GLN A 401 1.68 -1.73 1.78
CA GLN A 401 2.80 -2.47 1.18
C GLN A 401 3.81 -1.64 0.35
N PHE A 402 3.57 -0.37 -0.01
CA PHE A 402 4.62 0.50 -0.64
C PHE A 402 5.62 1.01 0.39
N SER A 403 5.20 0.96 1.65
CA SER A 403 6.12 1.03 2.78
C SER A 403 7.15 -0.12 2.76
N MET A 404 6.97 -1.19 1.96
CA MET A 404 7.85 -2.35 1.87
C MET A 404 8.50 -2.52 0.48
N SER A 405 9.70 -3.11 0.41
CA SER A 405 10.32 -3.62 -0.84
C SER A 405 11.55 -4.50 -0.60
N GLU A 406 11.97 -5.27 -1.61
CA GLU A 406 13.21 -6.04 -1.64
C GLU A 406 14.16 -5.51 -2.73
N TYR A 407 15.45 -5.29 -2.43
CA TYR A 407 16.45 -4.88 -3.43
C TYR A 407 17.88 -5.28 -3.04
N ASP A 408 18.67 -5.73 -4.02
CA ASP A 408 20.07 -6.23 -3.87
C ASP A 408 20.29 -7.18 -2.67
N GLY A 409 19.29 -8.00 -2.33
CA GLY A 409 19.34 -8.93 -1.20
C GLY A 409 19.05 -8.31 0.18
N TYR A 410 18.43 -7.14 0.22
CA TYR A 410 17.94 -6.47 1.44
C TYR A 410 16.42 -6.27 1.38
N PHE A 411 15.76 -6.51 2.51
CA PHE A 411 14.38 -6.08 2.72
C PHE A 411 14.37 -4.68 3.33
N ARG A 412 13.41 -3.85 2.92
CA ARG A 412 13.34 -2.43 3.29
C ARG A 412 11.92 -2.11 3.72
N ILE A 413 11.78 -1.37 4.82
CA ILE A 413 10.48 -1.06 5.40
C ILE A 413 10.47 0.36 5.98
N ALA A 414 9.47 1.16 5.58
CA ALA A 414 9.27 2.53 6.01
C ALA A 414 8.13 2.60 7.04
N THR A 415 8.35 3.22 8.20
CA THR A 415 7.35 3.24 9.28
C THR A 415 7.09 4.63 9.82
N THR A 416 5.91 4.83 10.39
CA THR A 416 5.55 5.97 11.24
C THR A 416 5.56 5.49 12.70
N PHE A 417 6.15 6.25 13.62
CA PHE A 417 6.13 5.92 15.06
C PHE A 417 5.98 7.16 15.94
N GLU A 418 5.40 6.97 17.12
CA GLU A 418 5.22 8.04 18.11
C GLU A 418 6.29 7.98 19.22
N THR A 419 6.56 9.13 19.84
CA THR A 419 7.47 9.26 20.99
C THR A 419 6.94 10.27 22.00
N MET A 420 6.92 9.90 23.29
CA MET A 420 6.63 10.83 24.38
C MET A 420 7.90 11.39 25.00
N ASP A 421 7.90 12.68 25.36
CA ASP A 421 8.94 13.27 26.22
C ASP A 421 8.99 12.55 27.58
N ILE A 422 10.20 12.27 28.06
CA ILE A 422 10.53 11.60 29.33
C ILE A 422 9.92 12.34 30.55
N LEU A 423 9.55 13.61 30.41
CA LEU A 423 8.87 14.39 31.45
C LEU A 423 7.35 14.50 31.26
N GLY A 424 6.80 14.13 30.10
CA GLY A 424 5.39 14.28 29.75
C GLY A 424 4.94 15.75 29.63
N ILE A 425 5.83 16.66 29.17
CA ILE A 425 5.56 18.11 29.19
C ILE A 425 5.31 18.70 27.80
N SER A 426 5.93 18.17 26.73
CA SER A 426 5.81 18.75 25.38
C SER A 426 4.64 18.22 24.55
N GLY A 427 4.25 16.96 24.74
CA GLY A 427 3.23 16.28 23.93
C GLY A 427 3.73 14.91 23.45
N ILE A 428 3.21 14.49 22.31
CA ILE A 428 3.66 13.34 21.52
C ILE A 428 4.33 13.89 20.26
N ASP A 429 5.56 13.46 20.00
CA ASP A 429 6.35 13.81 18.82
C ASP A 429 6.27 12.62 17.83
N THR A 430 5.68 12.80 16.64
CA THR A 430 5.57 11.76 15.59
C THR A 430 6.82 11.78 14.70
N ASN A 431 7.35 10.62 14.33
CA ASN A 431 8.58 10.48 13.55
C ASN A 431 8.47 9.35 12.53
N ASN A 432 9.02 9.54 11.33
CA ASN A 432 9.06 8.51 10.31
C ASN A 432 10.47 7.90 10.18
N CYS A 433 10.53 6.65 9.72
CA CYS A 433 11.76 5.87 9.56
C CYS A 433 11.78 5.13 8.22
N ILE A 434 12.97 4.82 7.72
CA ILE A 434 13.19 3.69 6.80
C ILE A 434 14.24 2.79 7.44
N TYR A 435 13.92 1.51 7.62
CA TYR A 435 14.86 0.47 8.02
C TYR A 435 15.32 -0.32 6.80
N VAL A 436 16.57 -0.78 6.85
CA VAL A 436 17.13 -1.74 5.89
C VAL A 436 17.59 -2.98 6.66
N LEU A 437 17.16 -4.15 6.21
CA LEU A 437 17.35 -5.44 6.86
C LEU A 437 17.91 -6.45 5.87
N ASP A 438 18.75 -7.37 6.33
CA ASP A 438 19.23 -8.48 5.50
C ASP A 438 18.15 -9.57 5.31
N MET A 439 18.44 -10.60 4.52
CA MET A 439 17.51 -11.73 4.32
C MET A 439 17.28 -12.61 5.56
N ASN A 440 18.00 -12.42 6.66
CA ASN A 440 17.70 -13.03 7.96
C ASN A 440 16.83 -12.11 8.83
N LEU A 441 16.39 -10.97 8.29
CA LEU A 441 15.71 -9.87 8.97
C LEU A 441 16.53 -9.27 10.13
N GLU A 442 17.87 -9.31 10.03
CA GLU A 442 18.75 -8.53 10.89
C GLU A 442 18.87 -7.10 10.32
N GLN A 443 18.53 -6.09 11.13
CA GLN A 443 18.63 -4.68 10.73
C GLN A 443 20.10 -4.29 10.49
N VAL A 444 20.42 -3.87 9.26
CA VAL A 444 21.77 -3.43 8.85
C VAL A 444 21.93 -1.91 8.84
N GLY A 445 20.86 -1.16 8.62
CA GLY A 445 20.86 0.30 8.55
C GLY A 445 19.48 0.90 8.77
N TYR A 446 19.42 2.22 8.93
CA TYR A 446 18.18 2.99 9.02
C TYR A 446 18.42 4.49 8.79
N ILE A 447 17.35 5.22 8.49
CA ILE A 447 17.27 6.69 8.55
C ILE A 447 15.94 7.11 9.16
N THR A 448 15.93 8.20 9.94
CA THR A 448 14.74 8.77 10.57
C THR A 448 14.82 10.30 10.59
N GLY A 449 13.73 10.97 10.98
CA GLY A 449 13.58 12.42 10.87
C GLY A 449 13.09 12.88 9.49
N LEU A 450 12.51 11.97 8.70
CA LEU A 450 11.62 12.32 7.59
C LEU A 450 10.31 12.79 8.23
N GLY A 451 9.85 14.00 7.90
CA GLY A 451 8.60 14.58 8.39
C GLY A 451 8.39 14.56 9.91
N PRO A 452 9.13 15.37 10.69
CA PRO A 452 8.88 15.50 12.12
C PRO A 452 7.45 16.04 12.39
N ASP A 453 6.71 15.36 13.25
CA ASP A 453 5.28 15.50 13.52
C ASP A 453 4.33 15.21 12.32
N GLU A 454 4.82 14.60 11.25
CA GLU A 454 4.04 14.20 10.07
C GLU A 454 3.93 12.67 10.00
N THR A 455 2.93 12.13 9.28
CA THR A 455 2.75 10.68 9.06
C THR A 455 3.04 10.32 7.61
N ILE A 456 3.59 9.12 7.33
CA ILE A 456 3.76 8.65 5.94
C ILE A 456 2.41 8.58 5.24
N LYS A 457 2.33 9.18 4.05
CA LYS A 457 1.17 9.09 3.15
C LYS A 457 1.42 8.24 1.92
N SER A 458 2.65 8.25 1.40
CA SER A 458 3.05 7.44 0.25
C SER A 458 4.56 7.20 0.24
N VAL A 459 4.97 6.07 -0.31
CA VAL A 459 6.38 5.67 -0.47
C VAL A 459 6.56 5.15 -1.89
N SER A 460 7.72 5.39 -2.49
CA SER A 460 8.10 4.78 -3.77
C SER A 460 9.58 4.44 -3.76
N PHE A 461 9.90 3.15 -3.86
CA PHE A 461 11.27 2.65 -3.91
C PHE A 461 11.74 2.51 -5.37
N GLU A 462 12.79 3.25 -5.77
CA GLU A 462 13.40 3.18 -7.11
C GLU A 462 14.84 2.65 -7.00
N GLY A 463 15.03 1.33 -6.99
CA GLY A 463 16.36 0.70 -6.89
C GLY A 463 17.13 1.22 -5.67
N ASP A 464 18.31 1.82 -5.87
CA ASP A 464 19.15 2.50 -4.88
C ASP A 464 18.47 3.65 -4.08
N LYS A 465 17.17 3.95 -4.26
CA LYS A 465 16.50 5.11 -3.65
C LYS A 465 15.15 4.78 -3.02
N ALA A 466 14.70 5.70 -2.15
CA ALA A 466 13.28 5.86 -1.81
C ALA A 466 12.84 7.32 -1.94
N TYR A 467 11.58 7.53 -2.31
CA TYR A 467 10.87 8.80 -2.16
C TYR A 467 9.74 8.60 -1.15
N VAL A 468 9.56 9.56 -0.25
CA VAL A 468 8.59 9.46 0.85
C VAL A 468 7.82 10.77 0.94
N VAL A 469 6.50 10.68 1.00
CA VAL A 469 5.57 11.78 1.27
C VAL A 469 5.10 11.66 2.71
N THR A 470 5.19 12.75 3.48
CA THR A 470 4.71 12.80 4.87
C THR A 470 3.82 14.01 5.10
N PHE A 471 2.61 13.82 5.63
CA PHE A 471 1.65 14.90 5.79
C PHE A 471 1.23 15.15 7.24
N ARG A 472 0.95 16.43 7.52
CA ARG A 472 0.20 16.92 8.70
C ARG A 472 -0.64 18.14 8.34
N GLN A 473 0.00 19.13 7.69
CA GLN A 473 -0.63 20.37 7.19
C GLN A 473 0.08 20.94 5.94
N THR A 474 1.37 20.71 5.73
CA THR A 474 2.06 21.13 4.50
C THR A 474 3.15 20.11 4.18
N ASP A 475 3.30 19.75 2.91
CA ASP A 475 3.73 18.40 2.54
C ASP A 475 5.14 18.38 1.92
N PRO A 476 6.16 17.80 2.56
CA PRO A 476 7.44 17.49 1.94
C PRO A 476 7.46 16.14 1.21
N LEU A 477 7.78 16.17 -0.09
CA LEU A 477 8.33 15.02 -0.79
C LEU A 477 9.84 14.93 -0.49
N TYR A 478 10.25 13.91 0.25
CA TYR A 478 11.66 13.59 0.52
C TYR A 478 12.23 12.67 -0.55
N SER A 479 13.56 12.74 -0.76
CA SER A 479 14.32 11.68 -1.43
C SER A 479 15.47 11.16 -0.57
N VAL A 480 15.66 9.85 -0.57
CA VAL A 480 16.63 9.12 0.25
C VAL A 480 17.49 8.23 -0.65
N ASP A 481 18.81 8.31 -0.46
CA ASP A 481 19.81 7.39 -1.02
C ASP A 481 19.97 6.18 -0.10
N LEU A 482 19.82 4.99 -0.68
CA LEU A 482 19.90 3.67 -0.05
C LEU A 482 21.03 2.81 -0.63
N SER A 483 21.91 3.37 -1.47
CA SER A 483 23.02 2.66 -2.13
C SER A 483 24.10 2.13 -1.18
N ASP A 484 24.20 2.71 0.02
CA ASP A 484 24.85 2.09 1.18
C ASP A 484 23.76 1.61 2.17
N PRO A 485 23.38 0.33 2.17
CA PRO A 485 22.31 -0.19 3.04
C PRO A 485 22.65 -0.10 4.53
N VAL A 486 23.91 0.18 4.91
CA VAL A 486 24.34 0.40 6.31
C VAL A 486 24.27 1.88 6.69
N ASN A 487 24.31 2.80 5.71
CA ASN A 487 24.27 4.25 5.93
C ASN A 487 23.33 4.99 4.96
N PRO A 488 21.99 4.74 4.98
CA PRO A 488 21.01 5.57 4.28
C PRO A 488 21.16 7.09 4.50
N VAL A 489 20.90 7.91 3.46
CA VAL A 489 21.12 9.36 3.48
C VAL A 489 19.93 10.13 2.91
N LEU A 490 19.44 11.15 3.63
CA LEU A 490 18.48 12.13 3.11
C LEU A 490 19.17 13.07 2.11
N MET A 491 18.62 13.18 0.90
CA MET A 491 19.22 13.93 -0.22
C MET A 491 18.58 15.30 -0.42
N ASP A 492 17.24 15.39 -0.46
CA ASP A 492 16.50 16.65 -0.65
C ASP A 492 15.07 16.59 -0.06
N GLU A 493 14.48 17.76 0.14
CA GLU A 493 13.13 17.99 0.69
C GLU A 493 12.38 19.01 -0.20
N LEU A 494 11.42 18.54 -0.99
CA LEU A 494 10.57 19.38 -1.85
C LEU A 494 9.20 19.59 -1.21
N LYS A 495 8.95 20.78 -0.65
CA LYS A 495 7.62 21.15 -0.15
C LYS A 495 6.62 21.46 -1.27
N ILE A 496 5.44 20.87 -1.16
CA ILE A 496 4.24 21.06 -1.99
C ILE A 496 3.01 21.34 -1.09
N THR A 497 1.86 21.59 -1.72
CA THR A 497 0.56 21.78 -1.04
C THR A 497 -0.44 20.71 -1.51
N GLY A 498 -1.33 20.25 -0.63
CA GLY A 498 -1.90 18.91 -0.78
C GLY A 498 -0.82 17.83 -0.63
N TYR A 499 -1.14 16.57 -0.86
CA TYR A 499 -0.18 15.46 -0.76
C TYR A 499 -0.45 14.40 -1.83
N SER A 500 0.57 13.62 -2.20
CA SER A 500 0.36 12.43 -3.04
C SER A 500 0.08 11.23 -2.14
N SER A 501 -1.09 10.61 -2.25
CA SER A 501 -1.40 9.32 -1.62
C SER A 501 -0.71 8.17 -2.35
N TYR A 502 -0.49 8.33 -3.66
CA TYR A 502 0.13 7.33 -4.50
C TYR A 502 1.21 7.93 -5.42
N MET A 503 2.32 7.22 -5.64
CA MET A 503 3.46 7.66 -6.45
C MET A 503 3.97 6.54 -7.36
N GLN A 504 4.27 6.88 -8.61
CA GLN A 504 4.64 5.94 -9.67
C GLN A 504 5.71 6.52 -10.59
N LYS A 505 6.78 5.77 -10.86
CA LYS A 505 7.79 6.16 -11.87
C LYS A 505 7.09 6.28 -13.24
N TRP A 506 7.20 7.44 -13.86
CA TRP A 506 6.66 7.73 -15.19
C TRP A 506 7.68 7.38 -16.29
N GLN A 507 8.95 7.74 -16.07
CA GLN A 507 10.11 7.30 -16.86
C GLN A 507 11.39 7.61 -16.08
N ASP A 508 12.56 7.29 -16.62
CA ASP A 508 13.84 7.71 -16.03
C ASP A 508 13.91 9.23 -15.84
N GLY A 509 13.96 9.66 -14.57
CA GLY A 509 14.02 11.07 -14.20
C GLY A 509 12.65 11.77 -14.05
N MET A 510 11.53 11.04 -14.15
CA MET A 510 10.20 11.56 -13.87
C MET A 510 9.36 10.64 -12.98
N LEU A 511 8.81 11.19 -11.90
CA LEU A 511 7.90 10.53 -10.97
C LEU A 511 6.52 11.19 -11.07
N LEU A 512 5.48 10.40 -11.26
CA LEU A 512 4.08 10.84 -11.19
C LEU A 512 3.58 10.68 -9.75
N GLY A 513 2.82 11.66 -9.26
CA GLY A 513 2.06 11.58 -8.01
C GLY A 513 0.59 11.86 -8.25
N PHE A 514 -0.27 11.09 -7.59
CA PHE A 514 -1.70 11.32 -7.47
C PHE A 514 -2.09 11.41 -5.99
N GLY A 515 -3.09 12.22 -5.67
CA GLY A 515 -3.57 12.39 -4.30
C GLY A 515 -4.48 13.61 -4.15
N GLU A 516 -4.46 14.23 -2.98
CA GLU A 516 -5.33 15.37 -2.65
C GLU A 516 -4.67 16.73 -2.93
N SER A 517 -5.50 17.71 -3.30
CA SER A 517 -5.11 19.12 -3.39
C SER A 517 -5.34 19.85 -2.07
N GLY A 518 -4.52 20.87 -1.79
CA GLY A 518 -4.62 21.68 -0.57
C GLY A 518 -3.83 22.99 -0.66
N ASN A 519 -3.99 23.85 0.35
CA ASN A 519 -3.39 25.19 0.43
C ASN A 519 -2.11 25.24 1.31
N GLU A 520 -1.63 26.45 1.65
CA GLU A 520 -0.48 26.65 2.55
C GLU A 520 -0.87 26.44 4.04
N GLU A 521 -2.16 26.54 4.37
CA GLU A 521 -2.75 26.36 5.69
C GLU A 521 -3.00 24.89 6.08
N GLY A 522 -3.11 24.00 5.09
CA GLY A 522 -3.35 22.57 5.25
C GLY A 522 -4.80 22.11 5.11
N ASP A 523 -5.69 22.97 4.61
CA ASP A 523 -7.03 22.54 4.21
C ASP A 523 -6.93 21.74 2.89
N LEU A 524 -7.66 20.62 2.82
CA LEU A 524 -7.77 19.75 1.64
C LEU A 524 -9.13 19.97 0.94
N TYR A 525 -9.16 19.98 -0.40
CA TYR A 525 -10.36 20.43 -1.16
C TYR A 525 -10.52 19.86 -2.58
N GLY A 526 -9.88 18.74 -2.90
CA GLY A 526 -10.03 18.09 -4.20
C GLY A 526 -8.87 17.16 -4.56
N LEU A 527 -8.72 16.89 -5.86
CA LEU A 527 -7.74 15.97 -6.42
C LEU A 527 -6.53 16.71 -7.00
N LYS A 528 -5.35 16.08 -6.94
CA LYS A 528 -4.10 16.63 -7.46
C LYS A 528 -3.31 15.59 -8.25
N LEU A 529 -2.94 15.95 -9.47
CA LEU A 529 -2.01 15.22 -10.31
C LEU A 529 -0.72 16.03 -10.43
N SER A 530 0.42 15.45 -10.06
CA SER A 530 1.73 16.14 -10.06
C SER A 530 2.78 15.34 -10.82
N MET A 531 3.61 16.00 -11.63
CA MET A 531 4.78 15.39 -12.25
C MET A 531 6.06 16.01 -11.67
N PHE A 532 6.93 15.17 -11.11
CA PHE A 532 8.18 15.55 -10.48
C PHE A 532 9.39 15.20 -11.36
N ASP A 533 10.38 16.08 -11.39
CA ASP A 533 11.74 15.82 -11.91
C ASP A 533 12.58 15.21 -10.78
N ASN A 534 12.75 13.89 -10.82
CA ASN A 534 13.60 13.11 -9.90
C ASN A 534 14.96 12.72 -10.54
N SER A 535 15.32 13.33 -11.68
CA SER A 535 16.55 13.03 -12.42
C SER A 535 17.86 13.33 -11.66
N ASN A 536 17.77 14.13 -10.60
CA ASN A 536 18.82 14.35 -9.62
C ASN A 536 18.21 14.42 -8.22
N PRO A 537 18.41 13.43 -7.32
CA PRO A 537 17.76 13.42 -6.01
C PRO A 537 18.14 14.63 -5.13
N ASP A 538 19.36 15.18 -5.18
CA ASP A 538 19.73 16.41 -4.44
C ASP A 538 19.02 17.72 -4.90
N ASN A 539 17.98 17.63 -5.73
CA ASN A 539 17.34 18.77 -6.40
C ASN A 539 15.98 18.37 -7.01
N LEU A 540 15.06 17.88 -6.20
CA LEU A 540 13.68 17.54 -6.62
C LEU A 540 12.92 18.79 -7.06
N LYS A 541 12.06 18.67 -8.09
CA LYS A 541 11.20 19.78 -8.57
C LYS A 541 9.85 19.28 -9.06
N VAL A 542 8.78 20.04 -8.85
CA VAL A 542 7.54 19.91 -9.64
C VAL A 542 7.81 20.47 -11.05
N LEU A 543 7.50 19.70 -12.09
CA LEU A 543 7.50 20.15 -13.49
C LEU A 543 6.15 20.81 -13.84
N ASP A 544 5.07 20.14 -13.45
CA ASP A 544 3.71 20.65 -13.55
C ASP A 544 2.77 19.96 -12.56
N SER A 545 1.61 20.57 -12.32
CA SER A 545 0.52 19.95 -11.56
C SER A 545 -0.84 20.42 -12.08
N VAL A 546 -1.82 19.52 -12.07
CA VAL A 546 -3.25 19.81 -12.26
C VAL A 546 -3.96 19.61 -10.94
N GLU A 547 -4.93 20.46 -10.64
CA GLU A 547 -5.82 20.32 -9.49
C GLU A 547 -7.27 20.33 -9.97
N ILE A 548 -8.10 19.43 -9.45
CA ILE A 548 -9.54 19.34 -9.70
C ILE A 548 -10.23 19.52 -8.35
N ASN A 549 -10.63 20.76 -8.08
CA ASN A 549 -11.10 21.23 -6.78
C ASN A 549 -12.62 21.47 -6.83
N SER A 550 -13.30 21.45 -5.68
CA SER A 550 -14.72 21.82 -5.65
C SER A 550 -14.91 23.35 -5.77
N ASP A 551 -15.91 23.77 -6.54
CA ASP A 551 -16.11 25.18 -6.94
C ASP A 551 -17.02 25.96 -5.97
N GLY A 552 -17.37 25.37 -4.81
CA GLY A 552 -18.36 25.89 -3.87
C GLY A 552 -18.28 25.32 -2.44
N ILE A 553 -19.03 25.95 -1.53
CA ILE A 553 -19.08 25.60 -0.09
C ILE A 553 -19.83 24.30 0.16
N ASP A 554 -20.84 24.00 -0.65
CA ASP A 554 -21.71 22.83 -0.56
C ASP A 554 -21.43 21.87 -1.75
N SER A 555 -20.14 21.62 -2.03
CA SER A 555 -19.68 20.76 -3.12
C SER A 555 -18.38 20.03 -2.78
N TYR A 556 -18.25 18.78 -3.26
CA TYR A 556 -17.14 17.88 -2.99
C TYR A 556 -16.67 17.19 -4.28
N VAL A 557 -15.39 16.82 -4.35
CA VAL A 557 -14.78 16.10 -5.49
C VAL A 557 -13.89 15.00 -4.92
N TYR A 558 -14.10 13.77 -5.38
CA TYR A 558 -13.31 12.61 -4.98
C TYR A 558 -12.99 11.68 -6.16
N SER A 559 -12.14 10.69 -5.90
CA SER A 559 -11.77 9.65 -6.85
C SER A 559 -11.52 8.34 -6.12
N GLN A 560 -11.93 7.22 -6.71
CA GLN A 560 -11.55 5.89 -6.23
C GLN A 560 -10.02 5.71 -6.21
N ALA A 561 -9.29 6.42 -7.08
CA ALA A 561 -7.83 6.43 -7.15
C ALA A 561 -7.12 7.03 -5.91
N LEU A 562 -7.86 7.59 -4.94
CA LEU A 562 -7.30 7.96 -3.63
C LEU A 562 -7.11 6.74 -2.70
N TYR A 563 -7.92 5.70 -2.88
CA TYR A 563 -8.03 4.53 -1.99
C TYR A 563 -7.55 3.23 -2.66
N ASP A 564 -7.92 3.03 -3.92
CA ASP A 564 -7.50 1.91 -4.76
C ASP A 564 -6.82 2.46 -6.01
N ARG A 565 -5.50 2.28 -6.11
CA ARG A 565 -4.76 2.84 -7.25
C ARG A 565 -5.23 2.29 -8.59
N LYS A 566 -5.80 1.08 -8.65
CA LYS A 566 -6.00 0.35 -9.93
C LYS A 566 -7.06 1.05 -10.79
N ALA A 567 -7.79 2.00 -10.19
CA ALA A 567 -8.56 3.04 -10.88
C ALA A 567 -7.72 4.00 -11.76
N LEU A 568 -6.40 4.11 -11.56
CA LEU A 568 -5.46 4.91 -12.37
C LEU A 568 -4.96 4.14 -13.60
N LEU A 569 -5.35 4.61 -14.78
CA LEU A 569 -4.71 4.22 -16.04
C LEU A 569 -3.42 5.02 -16.21
N ILE A 570 -2.27 4.47 -15.84
CA ILE A 570 -0.95 5.12 -16.02
C ILE A 570 -0.16 4.38 -17.10
N SER A 571 0.00 5.02 -18.24
CA SER A 571 0.49 4.42 -19.48
C SER A 571 1.50 5.36 -20.18
N PRO A 572 2.78 5.38 -19.74
CA PRO A 572 3.82 6.24 -20.32
C PRO A 572 4.05 6.01 -21.81
N GLU A 573 3.91 4.78 -22.29
CA GLU A 573 4.13 4.35 -23.67
C GLU A 573 3.06 4.87 -24.64
N HIS A 574 1.81 5.04 -24.20
CA HIS A 574 0.78 5.79 -24.92
C HIS A 574 0.74 7.29 -24.56
N ASN A 575 1.58 7.74 -23.61
CA ASN A 575 1.56 9.07 -22.99
C ASN A 575 0.16 9.45 -22.44
N ILE A 576 -0.47 8.51 -21.72
CA ILE A 576 -1.78 8.70 -21.09
C ILE A 576 -1.72 8.48 -19.58
N ILE A 577 -2.45 9.34 -18.88
CA ILE A 577 -2.81 9.22 -17.47
C ILE A 577 -4.32 9.41 -17.40
N GLY A 578 -5.05 8.48 -16.78
CA GLY A 578 -6.47 8.63 -16.56
C GLY A 578 -6.90 8.14 -15.18
N PHE A 579 -8.02 8.66 -14.70
CA PHE A 579 -8.59 8.33 -13.38
C PHE A 579 -10.08 8.70 -13.36
N PRO A 580 -10.89 8.07 -12.50
CA PRO A 580 -12.27 8.49 -12.29
C PRO A 580 -12.31 9.76 -11.45
N VAL A 581 -13.31 10.60 -11.71
CA VAL A 581 -13.63 11.78 -10.91
C VAL A 581 -15.13 11.76 -10.66
N SER A 582 -15.50 11.74 -9.38
CA SER A 582 -16.87 11.91 -8.92
C SER A 582 -17.00 13.28 -8.26
N SER A 583 -18.08 14.00 -8.55
CA SER A 583 -18.37 15.28 -7.88
C SER A 583 -19.80 15.38 -7.39
N GLU A 584 -19.93 15.95 -6.20
CA GLU A 584 -21.18 16.24 -5.52
C GLU A 584 -21.40 17.75 -5.49
N ASN A 585 -22.58 18.21 -5.92
CA ASN A 585 -22.89 19.62 -6.06
C ASN A 585 -24.31 19.92 -5.57
N TRP A 586 -24.43 20.68 -4.47
CA TRP A 586 -25.72 21.21 -4.02
C TRP A 586 -25.99 22.59 -4.64
N HIS A 587 -27.04 22.70 -5.47
CA HIS A 587 -27.40 23.97 -6.10
C HIS A 587 -28.92 24.21 -6.16
N ASN A 588 -29.40 25.27 -5.50
CA ASN A 588 -30.82 25.65 -5.40
C ASN A 588 -31.76 24.50 -4.94
N ASP A 589 -31.42 23.85 -3.83
CA ASP A 589 -32.15 22.69 -3.27
C ASP A 589 -32.16 21.43 -4.18
N ILE A 590 -31.34 21.40 -5.24
CA ILE A 590 -31.09 20.23 -6.08
C ILE A 590 -29.72 19.66 -5.74
N TYR A 591 -29.65 18.37 -5.44
CA TYR A 591 -28.40 17.60 -5.35
C TYR A 591 -28.06 17.07 -6.74
N GLN A 592 -26.83 17.28 -7.19
CA GLN A 592 -26.30 16.77 -8.46
C GLN A 592 -25.03 15.98 -8.18
N LEU A 593 -24.93 14.83 -8.83
CA LEU A 593 -23.90 13.83 -8.59
C LEU A 593 -23.44 13.38 -9.99
N GLU A 594 -22.18 13.66 -10.32
CA GLU A 594 -21.60 13.48 -11.66
C GLU A 594 -20.35 12.60 -11.57
N SER A 595 -20.23 11.58 -12.45
CA SER A 595 -19.02 10.77 -12.60
C SER A 595 -18.51 10.85 -14.03
N ALA A 596 -17.20 10.99 -14.18
CA ALA A 596 -16.50 10.90 -15.45
C ALA A 596 -15.11 10.28 -15.26
N TYR A 597 -14.67 9.48 -16.22
CA TYR A 597 -13.27 9.06 -16.29
C TYR A 597 -12.50 10.09 -17.12
N VAL A 598 -11.57 10.82 -16.48
CA VAL A 598 -10.82 11.91 -17.11
C VAL A 598 -9.47 11.42 -17.63
N PHE A 599 -8.97 12.04 -18.70
CA PHE A 599 -7.71 11.64 -19.34
C PHE A 599 -6.81 12.84 -19.62
N TYR A 600 -5.52 12.66 -19.33
CA TYR A 600 -4.43 13.62 -19.51
C TYR A 600 -3.27 12.98 -20.27
N SER A 601 -2.46 13.83 -20.89
CA SER A 601 -1.14 13.51 -21.43
C SER A 601 -0.09 14.43 -20.82
N PHE A 602 1.18 14.02 -20.82
CA PHE A 602 2.29 14.87 -20.39
C PHE A 602 3.21 15.18 -21.58
N GLU A 603 3.18 16.42 -22.08
CA GLU A 603 4.03 16.84 -23.20
C GLU A 603 4.75 18.17 -22.95
N ASN A 604 6.01 18.26 -23.38
CA ASN A 604 6.86 19.45 -23.25
C ASN A 604 7.03 19.99 -21.82
N GLY A 605 6.86 19.15 -20.80
CA GLY A 605 6.91 19.54 -19.39
C GLY A 605 5.60 20.14 -18.86
N LYS A 606 4.46 19.82 -19.49
CA LYS A 606 3.12 20.21 -19.05
C LYS A 606 2.11 19.09 -19.19
N PHE A 607 1.18 19.03 -18.24
CA PHE A 607 -0.04 18.25 -18.39
C PHE A 607 -0.96 18.91 -19.42
N LYS A 608 -1.73 18.07 -20.10
CA LYS A 608 -2.70 18.45 -21.12
C LYS A 608 -3.87 17.49 -21.06
N GLU A 609 -5.01 18.01 -20.64
CA GLU A 609 -6.30 17.35 -20.74
C GLU A 609 -6.55 16.89 -22.20
N LEU A 610 -6.88 15.61 -22.36
CA LEU A 610 -7.30 15.03 -23.64
C LEU A 610 -8.83 15.04 -23.77
N GLY A 611 -9.53 14.96 -22.64
CA GLY A 611 -10.98 14.96 -22.50
C GLY A 611 -11.40 14.02 -21.37
N SER A 612 -12.70 13.72 -21.32
CA SER A 612 -13.28 12.76 -20.39
C SER A 612 -14.30 11.85 -21.09
N VAL A 613 -14.56 10.70 -20.48
CA VAL A 613 -15.72 9.86 -20.76
C VAL A 613 -16.70 10.05 -19.62
N ASP A 614 -17.88 10.58 -19.93
CA ASP A 614 -18.96 10.83 -18.97
C ASP A 614 -20.21 9.99 -19.27
N TYR A 615 -21.08 9.84 -18.26
CA TYR A 615 -22.40 9.25 -18.45
C TYR A 615 -23.45 9.89 -17.53
N SER A 616 -24.06 11.00 -17.99
CA SER A 616 -25.13 11.69 -17.26
C SER A 616 -26.46 10.94 -17.35
N TYR A 617 -27.05 10.55 -16.21
CA TYR A 617 -28.37 9.93 -16.17
C TYR A 617 -29.50 10.98 -16.06
N ASP A 618 -30.34 11.12 -17.09
CA ASP A 618 -31.45 12.10 -17.15
C ASP A 618 -32.67 11.61 -16.33
N SER A 619 -32.51 11.55 -15.00
CA SER A 619 -33.54 11.13 -14.04
C SER A 619 -33.42 11.92 -12.74
N GLN A 620 -34.56 12.40 -12.23
CA GLN A 620 -34.62 13.28 -11.05
C GLN A 620 -34.78 12.51 -9.72
N TYR A 621 -34.73 11.16 -9.72
CA TYR A 621 -35.34 10.36 -8.63
C TYR A 621 -34.66 9.02 -8.26
N LEU A 622 -33.41 8.76 -8.65
CA LEU A 622 -32.68 7.54 -8.22
C LEU A 622 -31.27 7.92 -7.75
N TYR A 623 -30.96 7.61 -6.49
CA TYR A 623 -29.64 7.78 -5.88
C TYR A 623 -28.75 6.57 -6.20
N ASP A 624 -29.33 5.37 -6.05
CA ASP A 624 -28.66 4.07 -6.20
C ASP A 624 -28.11 3.84 -7.63
N SER A 625 -28.88 4.26 -8.65
CA SER A 625 -28.49 4.14 -10.07
C SER A 625 -27.25 4.97 -10.46
N PHE A 626 -26.80 5.91 -9.62
CA PHE A 626 -25.51 6.57 -9.84
C PHE A 626 -24.33 5.64 -9.55
N TYR A 627 -24.35 4.93 -8.42
CA TYR A 627 -23.20 4.13 -7.98
C TYR A 627 -22.88 3.01 -8.97
N HIS A 628 -23.89 2.34 -9.54
CA HIS A 628 -23.71 1.33 -10.59
C HIS A 628 -23.32 1.89 -11.97
N SER A 629 -23.32 3.22 -12.16
CA SER A 629 -22.96 3.86 -13.44
C SER A 629 -21.71 4.75 -13.36
N ALA A 630 -21.15 5.00 -12.17
CA ALA A 630 -19.84 5.61 -11.98
C ALA A 630 -18.71 4.71 -12.51
N PHE A 631 -17.67 5.30 -13.10
CA PHE A 631 -16.56 4.54 -13.68
C PHE A 631 -15.50 4.19 -12.62
N ASP A 632 -15.11 2.92 -12.50
CA ASP A 632 -14.09 2.48 -11.53
C ASP A 632 -12.73 2.17 -12.17
N ARG A 633 -12.73 1.91 -13.49
CA ARG A 633 -11.56 1.46 -14.26
C ARG A 633 -11.57 2.02 -15.68
N ALA A 634 -10.37 2.15 -16.27
CA ALA A 634 -10.21 2.17 -17.71
C ALA A 634 -8.97 1.40 -18.15
N LEU A 635 -8.97 0.91 -19.39
CA LEU A 635 -7.82 0.28 -20.04
C LEU A 635 -7.68 0.73 -21.51
N ILE A 636 -6.51 0.47 -22.11
CA ILE A 636 -6.23 0.71 -23.53
C ILE A 636 -6.22 -0.63 -24.27
N ILE A 637 -6.81 -0.66 -25.46
CA ILE A 637 -6.66 -1.73 -26.46
C ILE A 637 -6.54 -1.10 -27.85
N ASP A 638 -5.44 -1.38 -28.53
CA ASP A 638 -5.03 -0.73 -29.78
C ASP A 638 -5.11 0.80 -29.64
N ASP A 639 -5.64 1.53 -30.64
CA ASP A 639 -5.76 3.01 -30.60
C ASP A 639 -6.99 3.53 -29.79
N TYR A 640 -7.43 2.81 -28.74
CA TYR A 640 -8.69 3.09 -28.03
C TYR A 640 -8.61 2.92 -26.50
N VAL A 641 -9.24 3.84 -25.77
CA VAL A 641 -9.52 3.70 -24.33
C VAL A 641 -10.91 3.10 -24.11
N TYR A 642 -11.05 2.31 -23.04
CA TYR A 642 -12.30 1.68 -22.62
C TYR A 642 -12.51 1.96 -21.13
N ALA A 643 -13.50 2.80 -20.78
CA ALA A 643 -13.89 3.09 -19.40
C ALA A 643 -15.10 2.23 -19.00
N LEU A 644 -15.07 1.70 -17.77
CA LEU A 644 -15.94 0.62 -17.32
C LEU A 644 -16.68 0.97 -16.02
N SER A 645 -17.97 0.64 -15.96
CA SER A 645 -18.83 0.66 -14.77
C SER A 645 -19.75 -0.57 -14.77
N SER A 646 -20.44 -0.84 -13.65
CA SER A 646 -21.30 -2.03 -13.50
C SER A 646 -22.39 -2.15 -14.56
N GLU A 647 -23.03 -1.04 -14.94
CA GLU A 647 -24.08 -1.00 -15.96
C GLU A 647 -23.54 -1.02 -17.40
N LEU A 648 -22.37 -0.41 -17.67
CA LEU A 648 -21.96 -0.09 -19.04
C LEU A 648 -20.45 0.09 -19.23
N PHE A 649 -19.99 -0.20 -20.45
CA PHE A 649 -18.64 0.12 -20.92
C PHE A 649 -18.74 1.15 -22.04
N ILE A 650 -17.90 2.18 -22.00
CA ILE A 650 -17.76 3.15 -23.09
C ILE A 650 -16.36 3.03 -23.70
N SER A 651 -16.31 3.05 -25.03
CA SER A 651 -15.04 3.11 -25.78
C SER A 651 -14.86 4.48 -26.42
N ALA A 652 -13.61 4.96 -26.50
CA ALA A 652 -13.27 6.24 -27.11
C ALA A 652 -11.91 6.22 -27.81
N ASP A 653 -11.76 7.09 -28.81
CA ASP A 653 -10.56 7.29 -29.63
C ASP A 653 -9.41 7.91 -28.81
N ILE A 654 -8.25 7.26 -28.78
CA ILE A 654 -7.16 7.57 -27.84
C ILE A 654 -6.54 8.98 -28.00
N GLU A 655 -6.56 9.55 -29.21
CA GLU A 655 -5.93 10.86 -29.48
C GLU A 655 -6.76 12.05 -28.93
N ASN A 656 -8.07 11.85 -28.70
CA ASN A 656 -9.02 12.94 -28.46
C ASN A 656 -10.24 12.57 -27.59
N ILE A 657 -10.22 11.40 -26.95
CA ILE A 657 -11.25 10.88 -26.01
C ILE A 657 -12.67 10.93 -26.59
N ARG A 658 -12.78 10.86 -27.91
CA ARG A 658 -14.08 10.89 -28.56
C ARG A 658 -14.70 9.50 -28.53
N GLN A 659 -15.78 9.39 -27.76
CA GLN A 659 -16.67 8.22 -27.73
C GLN A 659 -16.92 7.61 -29.11
N THR A 660 -16.62 6.32 -29.25
CA THR A 660 -16.77 5.52 -30.47
C THR A 660 -17.94 4.55 -30.41
N ASP A 661 -18.20 3.95 -29.24
CA ASP A 661 -19.28 2.96 -29.02
C ASP A 661 -19.61 2.80 -27.53
N VAL A 662 -20.77 2.19 -27.22
CA VAL A 662 -21.22 1.88 -25.84
C VAL A 662 -21.80 0.46 -25.76
N CYS A 663 -21.26 -0.35 -24.86
CA CYS A 663 -21.90 -1.58 -24.40
C CYS A 663 -22.74 -1.27 -23.15
N LYS A 664 -23.97 -1.78 -23.09
CA LYS A 664 -24.79 -1.79 -21.88
C LYS A 664 -25.15 -3.21 -21.51
N PHE A 665 -25.08 -3.49 -20.22
CA PHE A 665 -25.59 -4.72 -19.62
C PHE A 665 -27.02 -4.48 -19.13
N PRO A 666 -27.82 -5.54 -18.88
CA PRO A 666 -28.97 -5.38 -18.00
C PRO A 666 -28.48 -4.89 -16.63
N ALA A 667 -29.18 -3.91 -16.05
CA ALA A 667 -29.11 -3.73 -14.61
C ALA A 667 -29.79 -4.94 -13.96
N ASP A 668 -29.25 -5.42 -12.85
CA ASP A 668 -29.81 -6.57 -12.15
C ASP A 668 -31.16 -6.18 -11.52
N ASP A 669 -32.17 -7.03 -11.69
CA ASP A 669 -33.56 -6.80 -11.26
C ASP A 669 -33.71 -6.97 -9.72
N THR A 670 -32.70 -6.56 -8.95
CA THR A 670 -32.71 -6.56 -7.48
C THR A 670 -33.69 -5.51 -6.97
N GLU A 671 -34.88 -5.94 -6.55
CA GLU A 671 -35.79 -5.13 -5.74
C GLU A 671 -35.14 -4.83 -4.37
N ILE A 672 -34.30 -3.78 -4.32
CA ILE A 672 -33.81 -3.21 -3.06
C ILE A 672 -35.03 -2.67 -2.32
N GLU A 673 -35.52 -3.40 -1.31
CA GLU A 673 -36.54 -2.84 -0.41
C GLU A 673 -35.93 -1.62 0.31
N PRO A 674 -36.56 -0.44 0.24
CA PRO A 674 -35.96 0.78 0.75
C PRO A 674 -35.80 0.69 2.26
N PHE A 675 -34.59 0.97 2.77
CA PHE A 675 -34.27 0.98 4.19
C PHE A 675 -35.21 1.93 4.97
N VAL A 676 -36.21 1.36 5.63
CA VAL A 676 -37.09 2.09 6.55
C VAL A 676 -36.39 2.22 7.90
N TYR A 677 -35.80 3.40 8.13
CA TYR A 677 -35.48 3.84 9.50
C TYR A 677 -36.80 4.05 10.27
N ASP A 678 -36.89 3.46 11.47
CA ASP A 678 -38.08 3.45 12.36
C ASP A 678 -37.78 4.20 13.68
#